data_AF-A0A9D9EG48-F1
#
_entry.id   AF-A0A9D9EG48-F1
#
_cell.length_a   1.000
_cell.length_b   1.000
_cell.length_c   1.000
_cell.angle_alpha   90.00
_cell.angle_beta   90.00
_cell.angle_gamma   90.00
#
_symmetry.space_group_name_H-M   'P 1'
#
loop_
_entity.id
_entity.type
_entity.pdbx_description
1 polymer ?
#
loop_
_entity_poly.entity_id
_entity_poly.type
_entity_poly.pdbx_seq_one_letter_code
_entity_poly.pdbx_strand_id
1 'polypeptide(L)'
;TTLYMIGDATQGGWALENATALAYDADSKTFTWTGDLTVGTEGFKFVVSNTAYVPCFVAASEGQQLVSGEQVALVYRENEEAGAPADYKFKVPEDGNYTVVVTMDGTEASMVVTQNSVAPVPQWYVAGNGNENVPEWVNGKNWNPDGAPMTANGDGTFSYSTTIPAGTYEFKVTNGTWEAEQGSVVYDYNHINATTSTSGYENASGNVKFTISEQADITISLNPEAADNEKITLTSSIPFGQAVITVWTVVGDAALCGSDWDPADANNDMAEDAETPGIWTKTYENFEVNADNAGTVISFKAVANHNYSVGEVPQGEGNNATLTLPEETGIYNITLTLNTGDWTLSNEIVKVGGEEPEPVEPTAEWSFLLNGDNSLTVICTVNALGGQTDPSAVAGLVGWMYVDNPATQLGWVAGSFEIMYTTEVLTDGQTVTLNATWNWQDGGVFTAPETFIYTFNEEEPEPVPAAWYIAGNGDVDAAWVGGLSWDVAGVALADNGDGTYGYETTVPAGTYQFKITNGKWYDPNTTPDGINYGYTNVDAAASNSGYVDGGGNNVMFTIASEATITITLNPAAMDDAKIILASTVGFGEAVVDRWTLAGDVPFFAGSAWGFDAGNDLVETAPGVWTKVYENVEVTSDMAGQTYQYKVGANGGFDVDQYPAQGNNTFTMPAEAGSYNITFTFNAEGERTLGFECVMNEPTSIDEAAAAVITAADGRIYCDKDFIIVNLAGQDVTAANGDLQGTYLVVAGDEVVKVMVD
;
A
#
# COMPACT_ATOMS: atom_id res chain seq x y z
N THR A 1 51.27 18.99 29.77
CA THR A 1 52.26 19.29 28.70
C THR A 1 51.69 18.75 27.42
N THR A 2 51.76 19.47 26.31
CA THR A 2 51.18 19.04 25.03
C THR A 2 52.29 18.53 24.12
N LEU A 3 52.08 17.37 23.50
CA LEU A 3 52.96 16.83 22.47
C LEU A 3 52.31 17.07 21.10
N TYR A 4 53.11 17.51 20.13
CA TYR A 4 52.64 17.75 18.77
C TYR A 4 53.43 16.91 17.78
N MET A 5 52.74 16.41 16.75
CA MET A 5 53.34 15.75 15.60
C MET A 5 53.52 16.76 14.46
N ILE A 6 54.70 16.75 13.82
CA ILE A 6 55.03 17.69 12.74
C ILE A 6 55.91 17.00 11.70
N GLY A 7 55.66 17.25 10.42
CA GLY A 7 56.37 16.63 9.31
C GLY A 7 55.59 16.66 8.00
N ASP A 8 56.27 16.42 6.89
CA ASP A 8 55.61 16.35 5.56
C ASP A 8 54.73 15.11 5.38
N ALA A 9 54.92 14.10 6.23
CA ALA A 9 53.98 12.98 6.38
C ALA A 9 52.63 13.39 7.00
N THR A 10 52.56 14.55 7.68
CA THR A 10 51.36 15.06 8.36
C THR A 10 50.67 16.15 7.54
N GLN A 11 49.35 16.34 7.72
CA GLN A 11 48.59 17.37 7.01
C GLN A 11 49.14 18.80 7.17
N GLY A 12 49.69 19.13 8.35
CA GLY A 12 50.25 20.46 8.65
C GLY A 12 51.65 20.70 8.09
N GLY A 13 52.29 19.68 7.52
CA GLY A 13 53.66 19.77 7.02
C GLY A 13 54.66 20.15 8.12
N TRP A 14 55.65 20.96 7.75
CA TRP A 14 56.69 21.47 8.66
C TRP A 14 56.34 22.83 9.32
N ALA A 15 55.12 23.34 9.15
CA ALA A 15 54.68 24.61 9.74
C ALA A 15 54.29 24.44 11.22
N LEU A 16 54.98 25.14 12.12
CA LEU A 16 54.79 24.97 13.58
C LEU A 16 53.39 25.36 14.04
N GLU A 17 52.80 26.40 13.44
CA GLU A 17 51.43 26.83 13.70
C GLU A 17 50.37 25.79 13.31
N ASN A 18 50.72 24.85 12.42
CA ASN A 18 49.84 23.78 11.95
C ASN A 18 50.23 22.40 12.54
N ALA A 19 51.12 22.36 13.54
CA ALA A 19 51.52 21.11 14.17
C ALA A 19 50.33 20.44 14.87
N THR A 20 50.18 19.13 14.67
CA THR A 20 49.02 18.38 15.13
C THR A 20 49.18 17.97 16.58
N ALA A 21 48.31 18.45 17.47
CA ALA A 21 48.34 18.07 18.89
C ALA A 21 47.86 16.62 19.09
N LEU A 22 48.56 15.85 19.94
CA LEU A 22 48.10 14.54 20.39
C LEU A 22 47.24 14.68 21.66
N ALA A 23 46.21 13.83 21.77
CA ALA A 23 45.35 13.76 22.94
C ALA A 23 46.07 13.02 24.08
N TYR A 24 46.14 13.63 25.27
CA TYR A 24 46.80 13.03 26.44
C TYR A 24 45.80 12.33 27.35
N ASP A 25 46.08 11.07 27.68
CA ASP A 25 45.37 10.28 28.68
C ASP A 25 46.24 10.16 29.95
N ALA A 26 45.71 10.66 31.07
CA ALA A 26 46.42 10.69 32.35
C ALA A 26 46.48 9.31 33.04
N ASP A 27 45.51 8.43 32.80
CA ASP A 27 45.43 7.12 33.46
C ASP A 27 46.43 6.16 32.83
N SER A 28 46.51 6.14 31.50
CA SER A 28 47.48 5.33 30.75
C SER A 28 48.83 6.02 30.54
N LYS A 29 48.94 7.33 30.81
CA LYS A 29 50.12 8.18 30.55
C LYS A 29 50.57 8.15 29.08
N THR A 30 49.61 8.11 28.17
CA THR A 30 49.86 8.06 26.72
C THR A 30 49.36 9.30 25.99
N PHE A 31 50.00 9.61 24.86
CA PHE A 31 49.53 10.58 23.89
C PHE A 31 49.05 9.84 22.64
N THR A 32 47.82 10.07 22.21
CA THR A 32 47.21 9.35 21.10
C THR A 32 46.76 10.30 20.00
N TRP A 33 46.95 9.89 18.75
CA TRP A 33 46.38 10.54 17.58
C TRP A 33 46.01 9.51 16.53
N THR A 34 44.91 9.75 15.81
CA THR A 34 44.47 8.92 14.68
C THR A 34 44.19 9.82 13.49
N GLY A 35 44.67 9.43 12.30
CA GLY A 35 44.43 10.16 11.06
C GLY A 35 45.35 9.71 9.94
N ASP A 36 45.31 10.42 8.82
CA ASP A 36 46.06 10.05 7.63
C ASP A 36 47.51 10.52 7.70
N LEU A 37 48.43 9.60 7.39
CA LEU A 37 49.84 9.89 7.15
C LEU A 37 50.18 9.54 5.70
N THR A 38 51.02 10.37 5.10
CA THR A 38 51.64 10.06 3.80
C THR A 38 53.08 9.63 3.99
N VAL A 39 53.65 8.90 3.04
CA VAL A 39 55.06 8.45 3.08
C VAL A 39 56.01 9.64 3.30
N GLY A 40 55.68 10.79 2.70
CA GLY A 40 56.49 12.01 2.77
C GLY A 40 57.87 11.87 2.13
N THR A 41 58.56 12.99 1.94
CA THR A 41 59.97 13.00 1.51
C THR A 41 60.90 12.79 2.71
N GLU A 42 60.63 13.48 3.81
CA GLU A 42 61.47 13.50 5.02
C GLU A 42 60.86 12.70 6.18
N GLY A 43 59.54 12.66 6.31
CA GLY A 43 58.81 12.01 7.41
C GLY A 43 58.33 12.99 8.48
N PHE A 44 58.15 12.50 9.70
CA PHE A 44 57.67 13.31 10.84
C PHE A 44 58.51 13.12 12.11
N LYS A 45 58.33 14.05 13.06
CA LYS A 45 58.88 14.01 14.42
C LYS A 45 57.89 14.62 15.41
N PHE A 46 58.23 14.63 16.70
CA PHE A 46 57.38 15.25 17.72
C PHE A 46 58.04 16.46 18.38
N VAL A 47 57.30 17.53 18.60
CA VAL A 47 57.75 18.74 19.32
C VAL A 47 56.93 18.94 20.58
N VAL A 48 57.54 19.49 21.63
CA VAL A 48 56.85 19.77 22.90
C VAL A 48 56.19 21.15 22.94
N SER A 49 56.28 21.90 21.85
CA SER A 49 55.67 23.22 21.65
C SER A 49 55.39 23.45 20.18
N ASN A 50 54.27 24.10 19.85
CA ASN A 50 53.94 24.54 18.49
C ASN A 50 54.57 25.91 18.12
N THR A 51 55.62 26.33 18.84
CA THR A 51 56.35 27.59 18.58
C THR A 51 57.86 27.42 18.47
N ALA A 52 58.39 26.21 18.68
CA ALA A 52 59.81 25.91 18.59
C ALA A 52 60.05 24.46 18.14
N TYR A 53 61.12 24.22 17.37
CA TYR A 53 61.50 22.88 16.88
C TYR A 53 62.29 22.04 17.89
N VAL A 54 62.74 22.66 18.99
CA VAL A 54 63.36 22.00 20.15
C VAL A 54 62.77 22.62 21.43
N PRO A 55 62.53 21.84 22.50
CA PRO A 55 62.81 20.41 22.61
C PRO A 55 61.91 19.54 21.73
N CYS A 56 62.44 18.42 21.25
CA CYS A 56 61.72 17.48 20.40
C CYS A 56 62.11 16.03 20.66
N PHE A 57 61.32 15.13 20.07
CA PHE A 57 61.60 13.70 20.02
C PHE A 57 61.80 13.28 18.56
N VAL A 58 62.95 12.66 18.30
CA VAL A 58 63.43 12.27 16.97
C VAL A 58 63.66 10.77 16.89
N ALA A 59 63.84 10.26 15.67
CA ALA A 59 64.17 8.86 15.42
C ALA A 59 65.59 8.51 15.88
N ALA A 60 65.84 7.23 16.17
CA ALA A 60 67.17 6.76 16.59
C ALA A 60 68.14 6.61 15.40
N SER A 61 67.61 6.44 14.19
CA SER A 61 68.38 6.31 12.95
C SER A 61 67.77 7.12 11.82
N GLU A 62 68.62 7.52 10.86
CA GLU A 62 68.19 8.27 9.68
C GLU A 62 67.20 7.45 8.85
N GLY A 63 66.05 8.05 8.52
CA GLY A 63 65.04 7.43 7.67
C GLY A 63 64.33 6.23 8.28
N GLN A 64 64.24 6.15 9.62
CA GLN A 64 63.63 5.03 10.34
C GLN A 64 62.21 4.74 9.82
N GLN A 65 62.07 3.59 9.17
CA GLN A 65 60.79 3.06 8.69
C GLN A 65 60.00 2.49 9.87
N LEU A 66 58.72 2.82 9.93
CA LEU A 66 57.79 2.29 10.92
C LEU A 66 57.15 1.01 10.42
N VAL A 67 56.97 0.06 11.33
CA VAL A 67 56.25 -1.19 11.09
C VAL A 67 55.01 -1.17 11.96
N SER A 68 53.85 -1.48 11.37
CA SER A 68 52.56 -1.47 12.07
C SER A 68 52.58 -2.39 13.30
N GLY A 69 52.23 -1.85 14.47
CA GLY A 69 52.18 -2.55 15.75
C GLY A 69 53.54 -2.72 16.45
N GLU A 70 54.65 -2.29 15.85
CA GLU A 70 55.97 -2.38 16.48
C GLU A 70 56.24 -1.17 17.39
N GLN A 71 56.83 -1.43 18.56
CA GLN A 71 57.27 -0.38 19.47
C GLN A 71 58.62 0.19 19.05
N VAL A 72 58.69 1.51 18.92
CA VAL A 72 59.88 2.25 18.51
C VAL A 72 60.30 3.22 19.63
N ALA A 73 61.59 3.26 19.95
CA ALA A 73 62.13 4.22 20.91
C ALA A 73 62.23 5.63 20.31
N LEU A 74 61.92 6.64 21.12
CA LEU A 74 62.07 8.06 20.79
C LEU A 74 63.32 8.63 21.45
N VAL A 75 64.10 9.42 20.72
CA VAL A 75 65.30 10.08 21.26
C VAL A 75 64.98 11.53 21.58
N TYR A 76 65.14 11.92 22.84
CA TYR A 76 64.93 13.30 23.27
C TYR A 76 66.08 14.20 22.80
N ARG A 77 65.73 15.32 22.18
CA ARG A 77 66.66 16.33 21.68
C ARG A 77 66.31 17.68 22.29
N GLU A 78 67.17 18.16 23.18
CA GLU A 78 66.93 19.37 23.98
C GLU A 78 67.24 20.66 23.22
N ASN A 79 68.29 20.68 22.40
CA ASN A 79 68.78 21.88 21.70
C ASN A 79 69.48 21.54 20.37
N GLU A 80 69.98 22.56 19.68
CA GLU A 80 70.70 22.45 18.41
C GLU A 80 72.24 22.51 18.54
N GLU A 81 72.78 22.34 19.76
CA GLU A 81 74.23 22.45 19.99
C GLU A 81 75.03 21.29 19.41
N ALA A 82 76.32 21.52 19.17
CA ALA A 82 77.24 20.49 18.68
C ALA A 82 77.35 19.36 19.72
N GLY A 83 76.88 18.16 19.34
CA GLY A 83 76.81 16.99 20.21
C GLY A 83 75.39 16.57 20.60
N ALA A 84 74.37 17.36 20.27
CA ALA A 84 72.98 16.94 20.38
C ALA A 84 72.65 15.77 19.44
N PRO A 85 71.65 14.92 19.77
CA PRO A 85 71.16 13.90 18.85
C PRO A 85 70.82 14.48 17.46
N ALA A 86 71.09 13.71 16.41
CA ALA A 86 70.79 14.10 15.05
C ALA A 86 69.28 14.22 14.82
N ASP A 87 68.86 15.12 13.93
CA ASP A 87 67.45 15.40 13.63
C ASP A 87 66.84 14.35 12.70
N TYR A 88 66.75 13.09 13.14
CA TYR A 88 66.16 12.02 12.34
C TYR A 88 64.64 11.97 12.47
N LYS A 89 63.98 11.48 11.42
CA LYS A 89 62.51 11.49 11.27
C LYS A 89 62.00 10.06 11.10
N PHE A 90 60.75 9.87 11.49
CA PHE A 90 60.00 8.63 11.32
C PHE A 90 59.28 8.64 9.97
N LYS A 91 59.23 7.49 9.30
CA LYS A 91 58.57 7.32 8.00
C LYS A 91 57.57 6.19 8.04
N VAL A 92 56.36 6.43 7.55
CA VAL A 92 55.40 5.36 7.25
C VAL A 92 55.76 4.70 5.91
N PRO A 93 55.52 3.39 5.74
CA PRO A 93 55.90 2.67 4.53
C PRO A 93 54.99 2.96 3.34
N GLU A 94 53.75 3.38 3.58
CA GLU A 94 52.74 3.70 2.58
C GLU A 94 51.78 4.79 3.08
N ASP A 95 51.03 5.41 2.17
CA ASP A 95 49.98 6.36 2.53
C ASP A 95 48.81 5.61 3.16
N GLY A 96 48.24 6.13 4.24
CA GLY A 96 47.09 5.48 4.88
C GLY A 96 46.67 6.12 6.18
N ASN A 97 45.63 5.55 6.79
CA ASN A 97 45.14 5.97 8.09
C ASN A 97 45.89 5.22 9.19
N TYR A 98 46.45 5.94 10.17
CA TYR A 98 47.26 5.39 11.24
C TYR A 98 46.78 5.87 12.60
N THR A 99 46.91 5.00 13.60
CA THR A 99 46.83 5.35 15.02
C THR A 99 48.24 5.39 15.60
N VAL A 100 48.64 6.54 16.14
CA VAL A 100 49.94 6.80 16.78
C VAL A 100 49.72 6.91 18.29
N VAL A 101 50.38 6.05 19.06
CA VAL A 101 50.36 6.09 20.53
C VAL A 101 51.79 6.31 21.03
N VAL A 102 52.03 7.41 21.74
CA VAL A 102 53.31 7.74 22.37
C VAL A 102 53.20 7.53 23.87
N THR A 103 54.08 6.71 24.43
CA THR A 103 54.16 6.42 25.87
C THR A 103 55.36 7.11 26.47
N MET A 104 55.15 7.77 27.62
CA MET A 104 56.20 8.43 28.39
C MET A 104 56.32 7.75 29.76
N ASP A 105 57.35 6.92 29.95
CA ASP A 105 57.62 6.24 31.21
C ASP A 105 58.96 6.70 31.83
N GLY A 106 58.87 7.66 32.76
CA GLY A 106 60.04 8.23 33.42
C GLY A 106 60.96 8.96 32.45
N THR A 107 62.14 8.40 32.17
CA THR A 107 63.13 8.94 31.22
C THR A 107 63.07 8.29 29.85
N GLU A 108 62.22 7.29 29.66
CA GLU A 108 62.09 6.55 28.41
C GLU A 108 60.81 6.99 27.67
N ALA A 109 60.97 7.28 26.38
CA ALA A 109 59.89 7.66 25.50
C ALA A 109 59.84 6.66 24.34
N SER A 110 58.66 6.12 24.05
CA SER A 110 58.46 5.19 22.94
C SER A 110 57.15 5.47 22.24
N MET A 111 56.99 4.93 21.04
CA MET A 111 55.72 4.96 20.32
C MET A 111 55.39 3.63 19.69
N VAL A 112 54.10 3.38 19.49
CA VAL A 112 53.56 2.33 18.62
C VAL A 112 52.72 3.03 17.56
N VAL A 113 52.91 2.64 16.30
CA VAL A 113 52.08 3.10 15.18
C VAL A 113 51.36 1.90 14.61
N THR A 114 50.04 1.96 14.52
CA THR A 114 49.19 0.92 13.93
C THR A 114 48.53 1.46 12.69
N GLN A 115 48.79 0.86 11.54
CA GLN A 115 48.03 1.14 10.33
C GLN A 115 46.62 0.60 10.52
N ASN A 116 45.63 1.47 10.40
CA ASN A 116 44.25 1.07 10.43
C ASN A 116 43.93 0.47 9.05
N SER A 117 43.51 -0.79 9.02
CA SER A 117 43.04 -1.41 7.78
C SER A 117 41.79 -0.68 7.31
N VAL A 118 41.90 0.13 6.26
CA VAL A 118 40.72 0.58 5.53
C VAL A 118 40.20 -0.66 4.81
N ALA A 119 39.02 -1.14 5.17
CA ALA A 119 38.38 -2.21 4.42
C ALA A 119 38.33 -1.80 2.94
N PRO A 120 38.67 -2.68 1.98
CA PRO A 120 38.49 -2.36 0.58
C PRO A 120 37.03 -1.95 0.37
N VAL A 121 36.82 -0.81 -0.29
CA VAL A 121 35.46 -0.37 -0.65
C VAL A 121 34.81 -1.51 -1.43
N PRO A 122 33.69 -2.08 -0.96
CA PRO A 122 33.05 -3.19 -1.66
C PRO A 122 32.62 -2.73 -3.05
N GLN A 123 32.87 -3.56 -4.06
CA GLN A 123 32.40 -3.29 -5.42
C GLN A 123 31.03 -3.94 -5.61
N TRP A 124 30.08 -3.15 -6.12
CA TRP A 124 28.73 -3.60 -6.43
C TRP A 124 28.47 -3.53 -7.93
N TYR A 125 27.51 -4.31 -8.40
CA TYR A 125 27.15 -4.45 -9.80
C TYR A 125 25.63 -4.48 -9.97
N VAL A 126 25.15 -3.94 -11.07
CA VAL A 126 23.80 -4.21 -11.57
C VAL A 126 23.88 -5.39 -12.53
N ALA A 127 22.92 -6.31 -12.42
CA ALA A 127 22.74 -7.42 -13.33
C ALA A 127 21.26 -7.53 -13.70
N GLY A 128 20.96 -7.60 -14.99
CA GLY A 128 19.58 -7.57 -15.47
C GLY A 128 19.44 -7.89 -16.94
N ASN A 129 18.21 -7.82 -17.44
CA ASN A 129 17.84 -8.00 -18.83
C ASN A 129 16.71 -7.04 -19.24
N GLY A 130 16.55 -6.84 -20.54
CA GLY A 130 15.55 -5.93 -21.10
C GLY A 130 14.64 -6.66 -22.08
N ASN A 131 13.81 -5.90 -22.81
CA ASN A 131 12.89 -6.44 -23.80
C ASN A 131 13.61 -7.08 -25.01
N GLU A 132 12.84 -7.62 -25.96
CA GLU A 132 13.36 -8.25 -27.18
C GLU A 132 14.26 -7.33 -28.03
N ASN A 133 14.08 -6.01 -27.92
CA ASN A 133 14.85 -5.00 -28.66
C ASN A 133 16.15 -4.60 -27.93
N VAL A 134 16.20 -4.75 -26.60
CA VAL A 134 17.37 -4.47 -25.76
C VAL A 134 17.57 -5.57 -24.72
N PRO A 135 17.83 -6.83 -25.13
CA PRO A 135 17.92 -7.96 -24.20
C PRO A 135 19.10 -7.85 -23.22
N GLU A 136 20.05 -6.95 -23.50
CA GLU A 136 21.33 -6.77 -22.82
C GLU A 136 21.54 -5.31 -22.35
N TRP A 137 20.53 -4.68 -21.75
CA TRP A 137 20.58 -3.25 -21.39
C TRP A 137 21.63 -2.89 -20.32
N VAL A 138 22.03 -3.85 -19.48
CA VAL A 138 23.01 -3.63 -18.41
C VAL A 138 24.42 -3.79 -18.98
N ASN A 139 24.94 -2.72 -19.58
CA ASN A 139 26.27 -2.67 -20.19
C ASN A 139 26.50 -3.76 -21.26
N GLY A 140 25.48 -4.08 -22.06
CA GLY A 140 25.59 -5.09 -23.13
C GLY A 140 25.71 -6.51 -22.59
N LYS A 141 25.19 -6.79 -21.39
CA LYS A 141 25.21 -8.13 -20.78
C LYS A 141 23.83 -8.50 -20.23
N ASN A 142 23.51 -9.79 -20.29
CA ASN A 142 22.25 -10.37 -19.80
C ASN A 142 22.53 -11.18 -18.53
N TRP A 143 21.96 -10.78 -17.39
CA TRP A 143 22.07 -11.45 -16.08
C TRP A 143 23.50 -11.81 -15.64
N ASN A 144 24.50 -11.05 -16.10
CA ASN A 144 25.89 -11.24 -15.65
C ASN A 144 26.10 -10.54 -14.29
N PRO A 145 26.48 -11.26 -13.22
CA PRO A 145 26.63 -10.69 -11.89
C PRO A 145 27.75 -9.66 -11.79
N ASP A 146 28.76 -9.70 -12.66
CA ASP A 146 29.83 -8.69 -12.73
C ASP A 146 29.65 -7.73 -13.91
N GLY A 147 28.42 -7.64 -14.42
CA GLY A 147 28.11 -7.06 -15.72
C GLY A 147 28.37 -5.57 -15.84
N ALA A 148 27.79 -4.80 -14.91
CA ALA A 148 27.88 -3.35 -14.88
C ALA A 148 28.29 -2.88 -13.47
N PRO A 149 29.54 -2.43 -13.27
CA PRO A 149 29.99 -1.94 -11.98
C PRO A 149 29.27 -0.64 -11.60
N MET A 150 28.82 -0.55 -10.35
CA MET A 150 28.31 0.68 -9.75
C MET A 150 29.49 1.57 -9.32
N THR A 151 29.26 2.89 -9.36
CA THR A 151 30.22 3.90 -8.91
C THR A 151 30.02 4.15 -7.41
N ALA A 152 31.10 4.11 -6.62
CA ALA A 152 31.07 4.49 -5.21
C ALA A 152 31.01 6.02 -5.07
N ASN A 153 30.07 6.53 -4.28
CA ASN A 153 29.81 7.97 -4.14
C ASN A 153 30.66 8.65 -3.04
N GLY A 154 31.39 7.86 -2.23
CA GLY A 154 32.28 8.35 -1.17
C GLY A 154 31.63 8.53 0.21
N ASP A 155 30.32 8.28 0.31
CA ASP A 155 29.51 8.35 1.54
C ASP A 155 28.97 6.98 1.99
N GLY A 156 29.47 5.89 1.39
CA GLY A 156 28.99 4.53 1.62
C GLY A 156 27.88 4.08 0.66
N THR A 157 27.39 4.98 -0.21
CA THR A 157 26.41 4.63 -1.24
C THR A 157 27.06 4.39 -2.61
N PHE A 158 26.33 3.68 -3.48
CA PHE A 158 26.75 3.32 -4.83
C PHE A 158 25.66 3.68 -5.83
N SER A 159 26.04 4.05 -7.06
CA SER A 159 25.09 4.41 -8.10
C SER A 159 25.45 3.82 -9.47
N TYR A 160 24.42 3.49 -10.24
CA TYR A 160 24.51 3.16 -11.66
C TYR A 160 23.44 3.96 -12.41
N SER A 161 23.87 4.77 -13.38
CA SER A 161 22.97 5.57 -14.21
C SER A 161 23.18 5.25 -15.68
N THR A 162 22.09 5.17 -16.44
CA THR A 162 22.13 4.95 -17.89
C THR A 162 20.87 5.48 -18.54
N THR A 163 20.92 5.70 -19.85
CA THR A 163 19.76 5.98 -20.68
C THR A 163 19.29 4.68 -21.35
N ILE A 164 17.99 4.41 -21.32
CA ILE A 164 17.36 3.22 -21.93
C ILE A 164 16.16 3.62 -22.80
N PRO A 165 15.90 2.95 -23.94
CA PRO A 165 14.74 3.23 -24.79
C PRO A 165 13.44 2.65 -24.21
N ALA A 166 12.30 2.94 -24.83
CA ALA A 166 11.01 2.35 -24.46
C ALA A 166 11.09 0.81 -24.34
N GLY A 167 10.51 0.26 -23.28
CA GLY A 167 10.56 -1.17 -23.04
C GLY A 167 10.35 -1.58 -21.58
N THR A 168 10.37 -2.89 -21.38
CA THR A 168 10.31 -3.54 -20.06
C THR A 168 11.67 -4.08 -19.69
N TYR A 169 12.07 -3.86 -18.45
CA TYR A 169 13.40 -4.16 -17.93
C TYR A 169 13.30 -4.84 -16.57
N GLU A 170 14.25 -5.72 -16.28
CA GLU A 170 14.42 -6.33 -14.97
C GLU A 170 15.87 -6.20 -14.50
N PHE A 171 16.08 -6.13 -13.19
CA PHE A 171 17.41 -6.19 -12.60
C PHE A 171 17.43 -6.71 -11.15
N LYS A 172 18.66 -7.00 -10.71
CA LYS A 172 19.11 -7.14 -9.32
C LYS A 172 20.44 -6.40 -9.13
N VAL A 173 20.80 -6.15 -7.88
CA VAL A 173 22.11 -5.64 -7.48
C VAL A 173 22.88 -6.75 -6.77
N THR A 174 24.16 -6.93 -7.07
CA THR A 174 24.98 -8.00 -6.50
C THR A 174 26.42 -7.56 -6.25
N ASN A 175 27.14 -8.30 -5.41
CA ASN A 175 28.58 -8.12 -5.16
C ASN A 175 29.49 -8.81 -6.20
N GLY A 176 28.96 -9.24 -7.36
CA GLY A 176 29.76 -9.74 -8.48
C GLY A 176 29.75 -11.26 -8.66
N THR A 177 28.98 -12.00 -7.86
CA THR A 177 28.84 -13.47 -7.98
C THR A 177 27.45 -13.93 -7.58
N TRP A 178 26.96 -15.00 -8.21
CA TRP A 178 25.73 -15.67 -7.80
C TRP A 178 25.97 -16.80 -6.79
N GLU A 179 27.22 -17.21 -6.60
CA GLU A 179 27.57 -18.41 -5.84
C GLU A 179 27.59 -18.12 -4.33
N ALA A 180 26.66 -18.73 -3.59
CA ALA A 180 26.56 -18.56 -2.14
C ALA A 180 27.84 -18.94 -1.38
N GLU A 181 28.57 -19.96 -1.87
CA GLU A 181 29.85 -20.40 -1.29
C GLU A 181 30.96 -19.34 -1.40
N GLN A 182 30.82 -18.39 -2.32
CA GLN A 182 31.74 -17.26 -2.51
C GLN A 182 31.27 -16.00 -1.76
N GLY A 183 30.24 -16.13 -0.91
CA GLY A 183 29.66 -15.01 -0.19
C GLY A 183 28.81 -14.11 -1.09
N SER A 184 28.09 -14.68 -2.06
CA SER A 184 27.11 -13.96 -2.89
C SER A 184 26.17 -13.14 -2.02
N VAL A 185 26.08 -11.85 -2.35
CA VAL A 185 25.07 -10.93 -1.80
C VAL A 185 24.26 -10.42 -2.99
N VAL A 186 22.94 -10.53 -2.87
CA VAL A 186 22.00 -10.13 -3.90
C VAL A 186 20.88 -9.31 -3.27
N TYR A 187 20.65 -8.13 -3.82
CA TYR A 187 19.53 -7.27 -3.51
C TYR A 187 18.59 -7.21 -4.71
N ASP A 188 17.31 -7.25 -4.43
CA ASP A 188 16.26 -7.51 -5.42
C ASP A 188 14.97 -6.75 -5.08
N TYR A 189 13.82 -7.15 -5.59
CA TYR A 189 12.54 -6.43 -5.39
C TYR A 189 12.25 -6.10 -3.92
N ASN A 190 12.53 -7.03 -3.00
CA ASN A 190 12.21 -6.85 -1.58
C ASN A 190 13.07 -5.77 -0.90
N HIS A 191 14.12 -5.31 -1.57
CA HIS A 191 15.09 -4.36 -1.04
C HIS A 191 14.90 -2.94 -1.58
N ILE A 192 13.89 -2.70 -2.43
CA ILE A 192 13.56 -1.38 -2.96
C ILE A 192 12.89 -0.51 -1.89
N ASN A 193 13.43 0.70 -1.69
CA ASN A 193 12.77 1.77 -0.96
C ASN A 193 11.57 2.30 -1.75
N ALA A 194 10.36 1.91 -1.35
CA ALA A 194 9.13 2.32 -2.03
C ALA A 194 8.78 3.82 -1.88
N THR A 195 9.36 4.49 -0.89
CA THR A 195 9.07 5.91 -0.61
C THR A 195 9.89 6.84 -1.49
N THR A 196 11.15 6.48 -1.78
CA THR A 196 12.08 7.31 -2.56
C THR A 196 12.20 6.89 -4.02
N SER A 197 11.76 5.69 -4.37
CA SER A 197 11.79 5.20 -5.75
C SER A 197 10.61 5.73 -6.56
N THR A 198 10.80 5.91 -7.86
CA THR A 198 9.71 6.21 -8.80
C THR A 198 8.71 5.04 -8.78
N SER A 199 7.42 5.31 -8.56
CA SER A 199 6.37 4.27 -8.54
C SER A 199 6.13 3.63 -9.91
N GLY A 200 5.59 2.40 -9.94
CA GLY A 200 5.23 1.69 -11.17
C GLY A 200 6.18 0.54 -11.58
N TYR A 201 7.04 0.11 -10.66
CA TYR A 201 7.79 -1.15 -10.76
C TYR A 201 7.01 -2.29 -10.08
N GLU A 202 7.32 -3.52 -10.44
CA GLU A 202 6.62 -4.73 -9.99
C GLU A 202 7.60 -5.86 -9.67
N ASN A 203 7.11 -6.84 -8.91
CA ASN A 203 7.87 -8.04 -8.57
C ASN A 203 7.75 -9.08 -9.68
N ALA A 204 8.87 -9.40 -10.34
CA ALA A 204 8.94 -10.49 -11.30
C ALA A 204 9.83 -11.62 -10.75
N SER A 205 9.24 -12.56 -10.02
CA SER A 205 9.96 -13.69 -9.42
C SER A 205 11.17 -13.26 -8.54
N GLY A 206 11.01 -12.17 -7.80
CA GLY A 206 12.04 -11.54 -6.96
C GLY A 206 12.83 -10.45 -7.69
N ASN A 207 12.75 -10.33 -9.01
CA ASN A 207 13.43 -9.27 -9.77
C ASN A 207 12.67 -7.94 -9.65
N VAL A 208 13.41 -6.82 -9.65
CA VAL A 208 12.80 -5.51 -9.85
C VAL A 208 12.46 -5.39 -11.33
N LYS A 209 11.17 -5.36 -11.68
CA LYS A 209 10.71 -5.18 -13.05
C LYS A 209 10.05 -3.82 -13.22
N PHE A 210 10.33 -3.13 -14.31
CA PHE A 210 9.69 -1.84 -14.61
C PHE A 210 9.55 -1.65 -16.12
N THR A 211 8.61 -0.79 -16.51
CA THR A 211 8.39 -0.43 -17.91
C THR A 211 8.53 1.09 -18.07
N ILE A 212 9.16 1.51 -19.17
CA ILE A 212 9.22 2.91 -19.59
C ILE A 212 8.59 3.07 -20.97
N SER A 213 7.76 4.08 -21.12
CA SER A 213 6.97 4.34 -22.33
C SER A 213 7.76 4.96 -23.47
N GLU A 214 8.86 5.64 -23.15
CA GLU A 214 9.76 6.30 -24.08
C GLU A 214 11.18 6.30 -23.51
N GLN A 215 12.14 6.83 -24.27
CA GLN A 215 13.53 6.89 -23.83
C GLN A 215 13.66 7.68 -22.52
N ALA A 216 14.31 7.08 -21.52
CA ALA A 216 14.43 7.64 -20.18
C ALA A 216 15.83 7.44 -19.60
N ASP A 217 16.25 8.39 -18.77
CA ASP A 217 17.41 8.24 -17.91
C ASP A 217 16.96 7.57 -16.61
N ILE A 218 17.61 6.46 -16.25
CA ILE A 218 17.37 5.76 -14.99
C ILE A 218 18.60 5.79 -14.10
N THR A 219 18.38 5.80 -12.79
CA THR A 219 19.43 5.65 -11.79
C THR A 219 19.03 4.60 -10.76
N ILE A 220 19.90 3.61 -10.59
CA ILE A 220 19.83 2.60 -9.54
C ILE A 220 20.87 2.98 -8.49
N SER A 221 20.42 3.27 -7.27
CA SER A 221 21.27 3.57 -6.12
C SER A 221 21.20 2.45 -5.10
N LEU A 222 22.32 2.17 -4.45
CA LEU A 222 22.44 1.19 -3.36
C LEU A 222 23.02 1.86 -2.11
N ASN A 223 22.35 1.67 -0.98
CA ASN A 223 22.90 1.89 0.36
C ASN A 223 22.90 0.55 1.13
N PRO A 224 24.05 -0.15 1.23
CA PRO A 224 24.11 -1.46 1.87
C PRO A 224 23.86 -1.40 3.39
N GLU A 225 24.04 -0.24 4.02
CA GLU A 225 23.83 -0.01 5.47
C GLU A 225 22.39 0.40 5.82
N ALA A 226 21.53 0.64 4.81
CA ALA A 226 20.12 0.96 5.04
C ALA A 226 19.33 -0.25 5.57
N ALA A 227 18.11 0.00 6.05
CA ALA A 227 17.13 -1.05 6.34
C ALA A 227 16.93 -1.95 5.11
N ASP A 228 16.55 -3.20 5.34
CA ASP A 228 16.61 -4.23 4.28
C ASP A 228 15.73 -3.87 3.07
N ASN A 229 14.54 -3.35 3.34
CA ASN A 229 13.57 -2.84 2.37
C ASN A 229 13.88 -1.41 1.87
N GLU A 230 15.05 -0.85 2.18
CA GLU A 230 15.43 0.50 1.79
C GLU A 230 16.80 0.57 1.10
N LYS A 231 17.42 -0.58 0.83
CA LYS A 231 18.77 -0.63 0.28
C LYS A 231 18.85 -0.12 -1.15
N ILE A 232 17.86 -0.39 -1.99
CA ILE A 232 17.82 0.05 -3.39
C ILE A 232 16.90 1.26 -3.53
N THR A 233 17.35 2.30 -4.25
CA THR A 233 16.47 3.36 -4.75
C THR A 233 16.53 3.36 -6.27
N LEU A 234 15.37 3.24 -6.93
CA LEU A 234 15.23 3.26 -8.38
C LEU A 234 14.52 4.54 -8.81
N THR A 235 15.19 5.37 -9.61
CA THR A 235 14.61 6.61 -10.13
C THR A 235 14.68 6.67 -11.65
N SER A 236 13.74 7.40 -12.25
CA SER A 236 13.66 7.61 -13.69
C SER A 236 13.27 9.05 -14.01
N SER A 237 13.74 9.55 -15.16
CA SER A 237 13.36 10.87 -15.68
C SER A 237 11.88 10.96 -16.10
N ILE A 238 11.21 9.82 -16.28
CA ILE A 238 9.76 9.69 -16.51
C ILE A 238 9.15 8.65 -15.56
N PRO A 239 7.84 8.71 -15.25
CA PRO A 239 7.17 7.69 -14.44
C PRO A 239 7.30 6.28 -15.04
N PHE A 240 7.35 5.24 -14.19
CA PHE A 240 7.27 3.87 -14.66
C PHE A 240 5.82 3.47 -14.95
N GLY A 241 5.65 2.59 -15.92
CA GLY A 241 4.35 2.07 -16.35
C GLY A 241 4.25 2.01 -17.87
N GLN A 242 3.15 1.42 -18.33
CA GLN A 242 2.73 1.55 -19.72
C GLN A 242 2.43 3.03 -20.00
N ALA A 243 2.66 3.48 -21.24
CA ALA A 243 2.26 4.82 -21.64
C ALA A 243 0.76 4.99 -21.39
N VAL A 244 0.35 6.11 -20.80
CA VAL A 244 -1.06 6.49 -20.83
C VAL A 244 -1.38 6.80 -22.28
N ILE A 245 -2.20 5.96 -22.91
CA ILE A 245 -2.66 6.19 -24.28
C ILE A 245 -3.72 7.27 -24.21
N THR A 246 -3.38 8.46 -24.70
CA THR A 246 -4.29 9.60 -24.75
C THR A 246 -4.97 9.72 -26.10
N VAL A 247 -4.43 9.05 -27.13
CA VAL A 247 -4.98 9.04 -28.48
C VAL A 247 -4.55 7.79 -29.23
N TRP A 248 -5.45 7.28 -30.05
CA TRP A 248 -5.15 6.34 -31.12
C TRP A 248 -5.25 7.06 -32.46
N THR A 249 -4.33 6.80 -33.38
CA THR A 249 -4.28 7.47 -34.69
C THR A 249 -4.28 6.42 -35.79
N VAL A 250 -5.19 6.56 -36.74
CA VAL A 250 -5.25 5.67 -37.90
C VAL A 250 -4.09 6.00 -38.84
N VAL A 251 -3.28 5.01 -39.16
CA VAL A 251 -2.22 5.10 -40.17
C VAL A 251 -2.49 4.07 -41.26
N GLY A 252 -2.29 4.42 -42.52
CA GLY A 252 -2.59 3.51 -43.61
C GLY A 252 -2.35 4.12 -44.97
N ASP A 253 -2.95 3.51 -45.99
CA ASP A 253 -2.81 3.99 -47.35
C ASP A 253 -3.40 5.40 -47.50
N ALA A 254 -2.65 6.28 -48.16
CA ALA A 254 -3.01 7.69 -48.36
C ALA A 254 -4.35 7.90 -49.08
N ALA A 255 -4.87 6.88 -49.78
CA ALA A 255 -6.16 6.93 -50.44
C ALA A 255 -7.33 7.15 -49.48
N LEU A 256 -7.24 6.69 -48.22
CA LEU A 256 -8.22 6.99 -47.17
C LEU A 256 -7.68 8.03 -46.17
N CYS A 257 -6.45 7.81 -45.69
CA CYS A 257 -5.88 8.57 -44.57
C CYS A 257 -5.34 9.96 -44.98
N GLY A 258 -5.20 10.24 -46.28
CA GLY A 258 -4.57 11.46 -46.81
C GLY A 258 -3.05 11.51 -46.69
N SER A 259 -2.49 10.89 -45.64
CA SER A 259 -1.06 10.64 -45.41
C SER A 259 -0.75 9.14 -45.55
N ASP A 260 0.49 8.82 -45.96
CA ASP A 260 0.93 7.44 -46.21
C ASP A 260 1.71 6.91 -45.00
N TRP A 261 1.04 6.10 -44.17
CA TRP A 261 1.63 5.46 -42.97
C TRP A 261 2.29 6.43 -41.96
N ASP A 262 1.82 7.68 -41.88
CA ASP A 262 2.36 8.73 -41.00
C ASP A 262 1.64 8.75 -39.63
N PRO A 263 2.29 8.35 -38.52
CA PRO A 263 1.67 8.35 -37.21
C PRO A 263 1.53 9.76 -36.63
N ALA A 264 2.18 10.79 -37.19
CA ALA A 264 2.07 12.17 -36.72
C ALA A 264 0.88 12.93 -37.30
N ASP A 265 0.10 12.32 -38.20
CA ASP A 265 -1.06 12.96 -38.81
C ASP A 265 -2.26 12.99 -37.85
N ALA A 266 -2.31 14.04 -37.03
CA ALA A 266 -3.38 14.28 -36.08
C ALA A 266 -4.78 14.40 -36.72
N ASN A 267 -4.89 14.58 -38.05
CA ASN A 267 -6.19 14.53 -38.71
C ASN A 267 -6.81 13.13 -38.67
N ASN A 268 -6.02 12.10 -38.41
CA ASN A 268 -6.45 10.71 -38.32
C ASN A 268 -6.62 10.22 -36.87
N ASP A 269 -6.60 11.14 -35.91
CA ASP A 269 -6.86 10.84 -34.51
C ASP A 269 -8.29 10.32 -34.32
N MET A 270 -8.39 9.20 -33.62
CA MET A 270 -9.62 8.56 -33.20
C MET A 270 -10.13 9.25 -31.92
N ALA A 271 -11.45 9.29 -31.76
CA ALA A 271 -12.11 9.76 -30.56
C ALA A 271 -12.60 8.57 -29.72
N GLU A 272 -12.36 8.61 -28.42
CA GLU A 272 -12.91 7.62 -27.48
C GLU A 272 -14.41 7.85 -27.26
N ASP A 273 -15.17 6.76 -27.23
CA ASP A 273 -16.58 6.77 -26.86
C ASP A 273 -16.73 6.99 -25.35
N ALA A 274 -17.38 8.09 -24.98
CA ALA A 274 -17.57 8.48 -23.58
C ALA A 274 -18.51 7.55 -22.81
N GLU A 275 -19.42 6.83 -23.49
CA GLU A 275 -20.36 5.89 -22.88
C GLU A 275 -19.76 4.48 -22.76
N THR A 276 -18.79 4.15 -23.61
CA THR A 276 -18.12 2.84 -23.64
C THR A 276 -16.59 2.98 -23.69
N PRO A 277 -15.92 3.25 -22.54
CA PRO A 277 -14.47 3.41 -22.48
C PRO A 277 -13.72 2.23 -23.12
N GLY A 278 -12.67 2.52 -23.89
CA GLY A 278 -11.94 1.52 -24.67
C GLY A 278 -12.46 1.28 -26.09
N ILE A 279 -13.56 1.92 -26.50
CA ILE A 279 -14.00 1.98 -27.90
C ILE A 279 -13.56 3.31 -28.51
N TRP A 280 -12.79 3.25 -29.59
CA TRP A 280 -12.25 4.42 -30.28
C TRP A 280 -12.72 4.44 -31.72
N THR A 281 -13.14 5.60 -32.23
CA THR A 281 -13.72 5.73 -33.58
C THR A 281 -13.09 6.84 -34.40
N LYS A 282 -12.95 6.62 -35.71
CA LYS A 282 -12.61 7.64 -36.69
C LYS A 282 -13.54 7.56 -37.89
N THR A 283 -14.28 8.64 -38.14
CA THR A 283 -15.13 8.76 -39.32
C THR A 283 -14.49 9.66 -40.36
N TYR A 284 -14.33 9.13 -41.57
CA TYR A 284 -14.02 9.88 -42.79
C TYR A 284 -15.34 10.23 -43.47
N GLU A 285 -15.80 11.46 -43.23
CA GLU A 285 -17.06 11.95 -43.77
C GLU A 285 -16.95 12.35 -45.24
N ASN A 286 -18.01 12.12 -46.00
CA ASN A 286 -18.14 12.52 -47.40
C ASN A 286 -16.97 12.06 -48.31
N PHE A 287 -16.45 10.85 -48.05
CA PHE A 287 -15.42 10.22 -48.85
C PHE A 287 -15.93 9.90 -50.26
N GLU A 288 -15.27 10.40 -51.29
CA GLU A 288 -15.66 10.17 -52.68
C GLU A 288 -15.05 8.86 -53.21
N VAL A 289 -15.92 7.89 -53.51
CA VAL A 289 -15.58 6.70 -54.30
C VAL A 289 -15.89 7.02 -55.77
N ASN A 290 -14.85 7.03 -56.60
CA ASN A 290 -14.90 7.31 -58.03
C ASN A 290 -14.36 6.12 -58.83
N ALA A 291 -14.33 6.25 -60.16
CA ALA A 291 -13.91 5.15 -61.04
C ALA A 291 -12.44 4.72 -60.85
N ASP A 292 -11.60 5.55 -60.23
CA ASP A 292 -10.18 5.27 -60.04
C ASP A 292 -9.89 4.53 -58.72
N ASN A 293 -10.77 4.65 -57.71
CA ASN A 293 -10.61 4.02 -56.39
C ASN A 293 -11.72 3.04 -56.00
N ALA A 294 -12.76 2.86 -56.83
CA ALA A 294 -13.79 1.85 -56.59
C ALA A 294 -13.21 0.43 -56.55
N GLY A 295 -13.65 -0.38 -55.59
CA GLY A 295 -13.17 -1.75 -55.39
C GLY A 295 -11.74 -1.89 -54.84
N THR A 296 -11.06 -0.78 -54.52
CA THR A 296 -9.67 -0.83 -54.03
C THR A 296 -9.64 -1.33 -52.58
N VAL A 297 -8.63 -2.15 -52.27
CA VAL A 297 -8.36 -2.58 -50.89
C VAL A 297 -7.42 -1.57 -50.24
N ILE A 298 -7.87 -0.97 -49.15
CA ILE A 298 -7.14 -0.05 -48.29
C ILE A 298 -6.57 -0.82 -47.13
N SER A 299 -5.27 -0.67 -46.87
CA SER A 299 -4.58 -1.20 -45.69
C SER A 299 -4.43 -0.12 -44.62
N PHE A 300 -4.64 -0.47 -43.35
CA PHE A 300 -4.51 0.47 -42.23
C PHE A 300 -4.16 -0.24 -40.90
N LYS A 301 -3.77 0.57 -39.91
CA LYS A 301 -3.46 0.24 -38.51
C LYS A 301 -3.89 1.38 -37.60
N ALA A 302 -3.90 1.14 -36.28
CA ALA A 302 -4.00 2.18 -35.27
C ALA A 302 -2.70 2.25 -34.47
N VAL A 303 -2.18 3.47 -34.26
CA VAL A 303 -0.93 3.73 -33.53
C VAL A 303 -1.22 4.58 -32.30
N ALA A 304 -0.66 4.19 -31.16
CA ALA A 304 -0.83 4.90 -29.91
C ALA A 304 0.05 6.16 -29.85
N ASN A 305 -0.51 7.28 -29.39
CA ASN A 305 0.20 8.53 -29.10
C ASN A 305 1.16 8.99 -30.21
N HIS A 306 0.74 8.88 -31.47
CA HIS A 306 1.54 9.27 -32.65
C HIS A 306 2.91 8.58 -32.77
N ASN A 307 3.12 7.43 -32.12
CA ASN A 307 4.42 6.77 -32.06
C ASN A 307 4.31 5.25 -32.11
N TYR A 308 4.83 4.66 -33.19
CA TYR A 308 4.90 3.19 -33.38
C TYR A 308 5.58 2.46 -32.21
N SER A 309 6.52 3.10 -31.52
CA SER A 309 7.22 2.50 -30.37
C SER A 309 6.40 2.49 -29.08
N VAL A 310 5.32 3.29 -29.00
CA VAL A 310 4.40 3.31 -27.84
C VAL A 310 3.38 2.18 -27.96
N GLY A 311 2.89 1.91 -29.16
CA GLY A 311 2.02 0.77 -29.45
C GLY A 311 1.37 0.85 -30.82
N GLU A 312 1.10 -0.31 -31.45
CA GLU A 312 0.35 -0.42 -32.69
C GLU A 312 -0.59 -1.64 -32.69
N VAL A 313 -1.69 -1.55 -33.46
CA VAL A 313 -2.71 -2.59 -33.66
C VAL A 313 -2.88 -2.76 -35.19
N PRO A 314 -2.98 -3.96 -35.81
CA PRO A 314 -3.04 -5.36 -35.31
C PRO A 314 -1.70 -6.13 -35.30
N GLN A 315 -1.64 -7.15 -34.44
CA GLN A 315 -0.42 -7.85 -33.98
C GLN A 315 0.43 -8.52 -35.08
N GLY A 316 1.66 -8.04 -35.24
CA GLY A 316 2.76 -8.69 -35.97
C GLY A 316 3.24 -7.89 -37.19
N GLU A 317 4.56 -7.93 -37.46
CA GLU A 317 5.15 -7.37 -38.69
C GLU A 317 4.39 -7.90 -39.93
N GLY A 318 3.62 -7.02 -40.59
CA GLY A 318 2.88 -7.33 -41.82
C GLY A 318 1.37 -7.61 -41.70
N ASN A 319 0.77 -7.56 -40.50
CA ASN A 319 -0.67 -7.78 -40.30
C ASN A 319 -1.49 -6.49 -40.33
N ASN A 320 -1.65 -5.87 -41.50
CA ASN A 320 -2.50 -4.68 -41.65
C ASN A 320 -3.99 -5.05 -41.66
N ALA A 321 -4.83 -4.25 -41.02
CA ALA A 321 -6.28 -4.32 -41.23
C ALA A 321 -6.59 -3.88 -42.67
N THR A 322 -7.67 -4.41 -43.23
CA THR A 322 -8.07 -4.08 -44.61
C THR A 322 -9.53 -3.69 -44.73
N LEU A 323 -9.80 -2.77 -45.65
CA LEU A 323 -11.12 -2.28 -46.02
C LEU A 323 -11.20 -2.29 -47.55
N THR A 324 -12.23 -2.91 -48.12
CA THR A 324 -12.47 -2.82 -49.57
C THR A 324 -13.48 -1.71 -49.83
N LEU A 325 -13.08 -0.69 -50.61
CA LEU A 325 -13.99 0.37 -51.02
C LEU A 325 -15.11 -0.20 -51.92
N PRO A 326 -16.33 0.35 -51.85
CA PRO A 326 -17.44 -0.07 -52.70
C PRO A 326 -17.08 -0.04 -54.19
N GLU A 327 -17.64 -0.99 -54.96
CA GLU A 327 -17.54 -1.00 -56.43
C GLU A 327 -18.39 0.10 -57.08
N GLU A 328 -19.40 0.60 -56.34
CA GLU A 328 -20.28 1.64 -56.82
C GLU A 328 -19.69 3.03 -56.52
N THR A 329 -19.65 3.89 -57.52
CA THR A 329 -19.23 5.28 -57.34
C THR A 329 -20.26 6.07 -56.54
N GLY A 330 -19.82 6.91 -55.63
CA GLY A 330 -20.68 7.71 -54.78
C GLY A 330 -19.92 8.40 -53.66
N ILE A 331 -20.66 9.13 -52.82
CA ILE A 331 -20.13 9.71 -51.58
C ILE A 331 -20.45 8.74 -50.45
N TYR A 332 -19.50 8.48 -49.56
CA TYR A 332 -19.62 7.52 -48.46
C TYR A 332 -19.10 8.12 -47.15
N ASN A 333 -19.68 7.72 -46.03
CA ASN A 333 -19.07 7.88 -44.71
C ASN A 333 -18.40 6.55 -44.35
N ILE A 334 -17.12 6.60 -44.00
CA ILE A 334 -16.34 5.42 -43.60
C ILE A 334 -15.95 5.58 -42.15
N THR A 335 -16.46 4.71 -41.29
CA THR A 335 -16.14 4.69 -39.86
C THR A 335 -15.20 3.54 -39.57
N LEU A 336 -14.09 3.82 -38.90
CA LEU A 336 -13.17 2.81 -38.38
C LEU A 336 -13.30 2.78 -36.86
N THR A 337 -13.39 1.57 -36.30
CA THR A 337 -13.57 1.37 -34.86
C THR A 337 -12.48 0.46 -34.31
N LEU A 338 -11.81 0.89 -33.25
CA LEU A 338 -10.86 0.11 -32.48
C LEU A 338 -11.48 -0.22 -31.12
N ASN A 339 -11.53 -1.51 -30.78
CA ASN A 339 -11.85 -1.96 -29.43
C ASN A 339 -10.56 -2.39 -28.72
N THR A 340 -10.15 -1.66 -27.69
CA THR A 340 -8.91 -1.95 -26.94
C THR A 340 -9.08 -3.11 -25.94
N GLY A 341 -10.31 -3.55 -25.66
CA GLY A 341 -10.60 -4.69 -24.79
C GLY A 341 -10.24 -6.02 -25.43
N ASP A 342 -10.46 -6.17 -26.74
CA ASP A 342 -10.15 -7.38 -27.51
C ASP A 342 -9.15 -7.15 -28.67
N TRP A 343 -8.64 -5.92 -28.81
CA TRP A 343 -7.71 -5.49 -29.84
C TRP A 343 -8.22 -5.68 -31.28
N THR A 344 -9.53 -5.52 -31.48
CA THR A 344 -10.16 -5.64 -32.81
C THR A 344 -10.30 -4.29 -33.51
N LEU A 345 -10.00 -4.28 -34.82
CA LEU A 345 -10.26 -3.16 -35.73
C LEU A 345 -11.38 -3.57 -36.69
N SER A 346 -12.48 -2.83 -36.68
CA SER A 346 -13.62 -3.02 -37.58
C SER A 346 -13.84 -1.76 -38.43
N ASN A 347 -14.66 -1.90 -39.47
CA ASN A 347 -15.00 -0.81 -40.37
C ASN A 347 -16.48 -0.89 -40.77
N GLU A 348 -17.06 0.28 -41.01
CA GLU A 348 -18.41 0.44 -41.52
C GLU A 348 -18.39 1.46 -42.68
N ILE A 349 -19.08 1.16 -43.77
CA ILE A 349 -19.18 2.03 -44.95
C ILE A 349 -20.65 2.30 -45.24
N VAL A 350 -21.04 3.57 -45.24
CA VAL A 350 -22.43 4.00 -45.49
C VAL A 350 -22.46 4.97 -46.67
N LYS A 351 -23.27 4.67 -47.69
CA LYS A 351 -23.43 5.57 -48.85
C LYS A 351 -24.25 6.80 -48.48
N VAL A 352 -23.75 7.98 -48.81
CA VAL A 352 -24.43 9.26 -48.63
C VAL A 352 -25.33 9.52 -49.84
N GLY A 353 -26.66 9.43 -49.64
CA GLY A 353 -27.66 9.86 -50.62
C GLY A 353 -28.04 8.87 -51.74
N GLY A 354 -27.75 7.57 -51.59
CA GLY A 354 -28.29 6.52 -52.47
C GLY A 354 -29.63 5.95 -51.96
N GLU A 355 -30.46 5.41 -52.86
CA GLU A 355 -31.69 4.70 -52.47
C GLU A 355 -31.40 3.62 -51.41
N GLU A 356 -32.26 3.62 -50.40
CA GLU A 356 -32.18 2.88 -49.14
C GLU A 356 -32.04 1.35 -49.35
N PRO A 357 -31.25 0.63 -48.53
CA PRO A 357 -31.30 -0.83 -48.50
C PRO A 357 -32.69 -1.30 -48.05
N GLU A 358 -33.09 -2.51 -48.46
CA GLU A 358 -34.38 -3.15 -48.10
C GLU A 358 -34.79 -2.84 -46.64
N PRO A 359 -36.05 -2.41 -46.40
CA PRO A 359 -36.48 -1.98 -45.09
C PRO A 359 -36.32 -3.12 -44.07
N VAL A 360 -35.57 -2.85 -43.00
CA VAL A 360 -35.73 -3.60 -41.77
C VAL A 360 -37.14 -3.30 -41.26
N GLU A 361 -37.93 -4.34 -41.00
CA GLU A 361 -39.33 -4.18 -40.62
C GLU A 361 -39.45 -3.23 -39.41
N PRO A 362 -40.39 -2.27 -39.43
CA PRO A 362 -40.60 -1.39 -38.28
C PRO A 362 -40.96 -2.24 -37.07
N THR A 363 -40.16 -2.16 -36.01
CA THR A 363 -40.47 -2.84 -34.76
C THR A 363 -41.45 -1.99 -33.96
N ALA A 364 -42.61 -2.56 -33.66
CA ALA A 364 -43.53 -2.02 -32.67
C ALA A 364 -43.21 -2.71 -31.34
N GLU A 365 -42.72 -1.96 -30.37
CA GLU A 365 -42.57 -2.44 -29.01
C GLU A 365 -43.86 -2.16 -28.26
N TRP A 366 -44.44 -3.22 -27.70
CA TRP A 366 -45.67 -3.11 -26.91
C TRP A 366 -45.30 -3.24 -25.44
N SER A 367 -45.58 -2.21 -24.67
CA SER A 367 -45.52 -2.25 -23.22
C SER A 367 -46.94 -2.22 -22.65
N PHE A 368 -47.16 -3.06 -21.65
CA PHE A 368 -48.44 -3.21 -20.98
C PHE A 368 -48.22 -2.84 -19.52
N LEU A 369 -48.89 -1.79 -19.06
CA LEU A 369 -48.83 -1.34 -17.68
C LEU A 369 -50.16 -1.65 -17.01
N LEU A 370 -50.11 -2.49 -15.97
CA LEU A 370 -51.25 -2.67 -15.09
C LEU A 370 -51.27 -1.53 -14.08
N ASN A 371 -52.29 -0.69 -14.14
CA ASN A 371 -52.46 0.41 -13.19
C ASN A 371 -52.97 -0.15 -11.86
N GLY A 372 -52.65 0.53 -10.75
CA GLY A 372 -53.05 0.11 -9.40
C GLY A 372 -54.56 0.06 -9.12
N ASP A 373 -55.41 0.38 -10.10
CA ASP A 373 -56.87 0.25 -10.08
C ASP A 373 -57.39 -0.92 -10.92
N ASN A 374 -56.51 -1.85 -11.34
CA ASN A 374 -56.77 -2.98 -12.23
C ASN A 374 -57.21 -2.60 -13.65
N SER A 375 -56.97 -1.35 -14.09
CA SER A 375 -57.04 -0.99 -15.51
C SER A 375 -55.73 -1.31 -16.23
N LEU A 376 -55.82 -1.71 -17.50
CA LEU A 376 -54.65 -2.01 -18.33
C LEU A 376 -54.38 -0.82 -19.26
N THR A 377 -53.20 -0.21 -19.13
CA THR A 377 -52.66 0.74 -20.11
C THR A 377 -51.82 -0.03 -21.11
N VAL A 378 -52.19 0.07 -22.38
CA VAL A 378 -51.40 -0.47 -23.49
C VAL A 378 -50.65 0.69 -24.12
N ILE A 379 -49.34 0.57 -24.20
CA ILE A 379 -48.43 1.52 -24.83
C ILE A 379 -47.82 0.81 -26.02
N CYS A 380 -48.11 1.32 -27.22
CA CYS A 380 -47.40 0.93 -28.42
C CYS A 380 -46.35 2.00 -28.72
N THR A 381 -45.09 1.62 -28.65
CA THR A 381 -43.96 2.44 -29.07
C THR A 381 -43.54 1.97 -30.45
N VAL A 382 -43.78 2.83 -31.43
CA VAL A 382 -43.39 2.56 -32.81
C VAL A 382 -42.03 3.23 -33.02
N ASN A 383 -40.98 2.44 -33.02
CA ASN A 383 -39.64 2.95 -33.27
C ASN A 383 -39.46 3.16 -34.78
N ALA A 384 -39.84 4.34 -35.26
CA ALA A 384 -39.33 4.83 -36.54
C ALA A 384 -37.89 5.29 -36.30
N LEU A 385 -36.92 4.39 -36.52
CA LEU A 385 -35.51 4.74 -36.32
C LEU A 385 -34.87 5.23 -37.61
N GLY A 386 -34.34 6.44 -37.51
CA GLY A 386 -33.51 7.11 -38.48
C GLY A 386 -33.51 8.59 -38.15
N GLY A 387 -32.47 9.06 -37.46
CA GLY A 387 -32.32 10.42 -36.93
C GLY A 387 -32.39 11.54 -37.98
N GLN A 388 -33.56 11.80 -38.54
CA GLN A 388 -33.86 13.01 -39.30
C GLN A 388 -34.29 14.11 -38.31
N THR A 389 -33.43 15.10 -38.15
CA THR A 389 -33.69 16.33 -37.40
C THR A 389 -34.52 17.37 -38.19
N ASP A 390 -35.14 16.99 -39.32
CA ASP A 390 -35.99 17.90 -40.11
C ASP A 390 -37.48 17.47 -40.07
N PRO A 391 -38.32 18.14 -39.27
CA PRO A 391 -39.75 17.86 -39.16
C PRO A 391 -40.56 18.13 -40.44
N SER A 392 -39.95 18.70 -41.49
CA SER A 392 -40.67 19.12 -42.70
C SER A 392 -40.77 18.07 -43.81
N ALA A 393 -40.06 16.93 -43.70
CA ALA A 393 -40.00 15.90 -44.75
C ALA A 393 -41.05 14.76 -44.61
N VAL A 394 -41.76 14.64 -43.49
CA VAL A 394 -42.64 13.48 -43.18
C VAL A 394 -44.13 13.71 -43.54
N ALA A 395 -44.43 14.70 -44.38
CA ALA A 395 -45.80 15.20 -44.59
C ALA A 395 -46.75 14.29 -45.42
N GLY A 396 -46.50 12.99 -45.56
CA GLY A 396 -47.24 12.09 -46.47
C GLY A 396 -47.79 10.78 -45.89
N LEU A 397 -47.55 10.46 -44.62
CA LEU A 397 -47.95 9.16 -44.04
C LEU A 397 -49.19 9.31 -43.15
N VAL A 398 -50.33 8.76 -43.58
CA VAL A 398 -51.56 8.67 -42.77
C VAL A 398 -52.00 7.22 -42.69
N GLY A 399 -51.93 6.63 -41.49
CA GLY A 399 -52.46 5.31 -41.17
C GLY A 399 -53.46 5.33 -40.01
N TRP A 400 -54.34 4.34 -39.96
CA TRP A 400 -55.45 4.23 -39.01
C TRP A 400 -55.28 2.99 -38.14
N MET A 401 -55.39 3.10 -36.81
CA MET A 401 -55.46 1.96 -35.89
C MET A 401 -56.92 1.76 -35.43
N TYR A 402 -57.43 0.53 -35.55
CA TYR A 402 -58.78 0.14 -35.14
C TYR A 402 -58.70 -0.80 -33.94
N VAL A 403 -59.22 -0.41 -32.78
CA VAL A 403 -59.43 -1.30 -31.63
C VAL A 403 -60.92 -1.62 -31.56
N ASP A 404 -61.28 -2.91 -31.56
CA ASP A 404 -62.69 -3.33 -31.56
C ASP A 404 -63.35 -3.04 -30.20
N ASN A 405 -64.12 -1.93 -30.20
CA ASN A 405 -65.20 -1.52 -29.28
C ASN A 405 -64.85 -0.73 -27.98
N PRO A 406 -65.31 0.54 -27.80
CA PRO A 406 -65.84 1.50 -28.77
C PRO A 406 -64.91 2.70 -29.03
N ALA A 407 -64.50 2.82 -30.30
CA ALA A 407 -64.19 4.02 -31.08
C ALA A 407 -63.88 5.34 -30.34
N THR A 408 -62.58 5.61 -30.12
CA THR A 408 -62.06 6.98 -29.96
C THR A 408 -60.98 7.26 -31.01
N GLN A 409 -61.19 8.32 -31.80
CA GLN A 409 -60.23 8.85 -32.78
C GLN A 409 -59.21 9.73 -32.05
N LEU A 410 -57.91 9.48 -32.28
CA LEU A 410 -56.81 10.33 -31.80
C LEU A 410 -56.00 10.82 -33.01
N GLY A 411 -55.69 12.12 -33.05
CA GLY A 411 -54.93 12.78 -34.12
C GLY A 411 -53.44 12.95 -33.76
N TRP A 412 -52.57 12.97 -34.78
CA TRP A 412 -51.11 12.96 -34.66
C TRP A 412 -50.42 14.32 -34.85
N VAL A 413 -49.28 14.52 -34.16
CA VAL A 413 -48.20 15.51 -34.39
C VAL A 413 -46.85 14.76 -34.38
N ALA A 414 -45.90 15.13 -35.26
CA ALA A 414 -44.69 14.35 -35.58
C ALA A 414 -43.66 14.19 -34.44
N GLY A 415 -43.07 12.99 -34.34
CA GLY A 415 -42.07 12.55 -33.34
C GLY A 415 -42.31 11.09 -32.91
N SER A 416 -41.34 10.45 -32.25
CA SER A 416 -41.54 9.17 -31.54
C SER A 416 -42.80 9.26 -30.70
N PHE A 417 -43.66 8.25 -30.78
CA PHE A 417 -44.96 8.40 -30.17
C PHE A 417 -45.46 7.19 -29.41
N GLU A 418 -46.17 7.50 -28.32
CA GLU A 418 -46.90 6.55 -27.50
C GLU A 418 -48.39 6.66 -27.81
N ILE A 419 -49.01 5.56 -28.23
CA ILE A 419 -50.47 5.46 -28.19
C ILE A 419 -50.84 4.84 -26.84
N MET A 420 -51.41 5.65 -25.95
CA MET A 420 -51.98 5.16 -24.69
C MET A 420 -53.45 4.81 -24.88
N TYR A 421 -53.80 3.55 -24.65
CA TYR A 421 -55.19 3.09 -24.51
C TYR A 421 -55.40 2.49 -23.13
N THR A 422 -56.44 2.93 -22.42
CA THR A 422 -56.81 2.42 -21.10
C THR A 422 -58.14 1.68 -21.21
N THR A 423 -58.17 0.39 -20.84
CA THR A 423 -59.41 -0.39 -20.79
C THR A 423 -60.19 -0.14 -19.48
N GLU A 424 -61.47 -0.52 -19.44
CA GLU A 424 -62.17 -0.66 -18.14
C GLU A 424 -61.53 -1.77 -17.29
N VAL A 425 -61.73 -1.67 -15.96
CA VAL A 425 -61.19 -2.55 -14.91
C VAL A 425 -61.35 -4.03 -15.28
N LEU A 426 -60.23 -4.77 -15.33
CA LEU A 426 -60.21 -6.18 -15.67
C LEU A 426 -60.41 -7.05 -14.41
N THR A 427 -61.18 -8.13 -14.55
CA THR A 427 -61.39 -9.12 -13.48
C THR A 427 -60.55 -10.38 -13.70
N ASP A 428 -60.15 -11.07 -12.63
CA ASP A 428 -59.31 -12.28 -12.68
C ASP A 428 -59.81 -13.33 -13.69
N GLY A 429 -58.91 -13.81 -14.54
CA GLY A 429 -59.16 -14.72 -15.65
C GLY A 429 -59.74 -14.09 -16.93
N GLN A 430 -59.88 -12.76 -17.00
CA GLN A 430 -60.42 -12.08 -18.17
C GLN A 430 -59.37 -11.96 -19.29
N THR A 431 -59.75 -12.38 -20.49
CA THR A 431 -58.92 -12.28 -21.69
C THR A 431 -59.30 -11.06 -22.53
N VAL A 432 -58.32 -10.23 -22.87
CA VAL A 432 -58.47 -9.10 -23.79
C VAL A 432 -57.74 -9.42 -25.09
N THR A 433 -58.44 -9.29 -26.21
CA THR A 433 -57.88 -9.44 -27.55
C THR A 433 -57.70 -8.08 -28.19
N LEU A 434 -56.46 -7.73 -28.53
CA LEU A 434 -56.14 -6.49 -29.23
C LEU A 434 -55.73 -6.84 -30.67
N ASN A 435 -56.38 -6.20 -31.64
CA ASN A 435 -56.06 -6.31 -33.04
C ASN A 435 -55.54 -4.95 -33.52
N ALA A 436 -54.29 -4.86 -33.95
CA ALA A 436 -53.79 -3.69 -34.65
C ALA A 436 -53.89 -3.93 -36.16
N THR A 437 -54.32 -2.93 -36.92
CA THR A 437 -54.33 -2.97 -38.39
C THR A 437 -53.64 -1.71 -38.90
N TRP A 438 -52.74 -1.85 -39.87
CA TRP A 438 -51.95 -0.75 -40.41
C TRP A 438 -52.35 -0.54 -41.87
N ASN A 439 -52.74 0.69 -42.24
CA ASN A 439 -53.08 1.03 -43.62
C ASN A 439 -52.19 2.18 -44.08
N TRP A 440 -51.53 2.02 -45.24
CA TRP A 440 -50.76 3.09 -45.87
C TRP A 440 -51.60 3.85 -46.91
N GLN A 441 -51.33 5.14 -47.11
CA GLN A 441 -52.12 6.03 -47.96
C GLN A 441 -52.07 5.68 -49.47
N ASP A 442 -51.14 4.83 -49.91
CA ASP A 442 -50.98 4.46 -51.33
C ASP A 442 -51.64 3.11 -51.71
N GLY A 443 -52.59 2.63 -50.90
CA GLY A 443 -53.44 1.47 -51.25
C GLY A 443 -52.82 0.09 -51.01
N GLY A 444 -51.61 0.03 -50.44
CA GLY A 444 -51.04 -1.19 -49.89
C GLY A 444 -51.62 -1.47 -48.50
N VAL A 445 -52.40 -2.55 -48.37
CA VAL A 445 -52.88 -3.06 -47.08
C VAL A 445 -51.85 -4.08 -46.59
N PHE A 446 -51.11 -3.74 -45.53
CA PHE A 446 -50.33 -4.75 -44.81
C PHE A 446 -51.22 -5.33 -43.71
N THR A 447 -51.64 -6.58 -43.87
CA THR A 447 -52.38 -7.29 -42.83
C THR A 447 -51.38 -8.16 -42.08
N ALA A 448 -50.75 -7.60 -41.05
CA ALA A 448 -50.14 -8.40 -39.99
C ALA A 448 -51.10 -8.35 -38.80
N PRO A 449 -52.11 -9.24 -38.72
CA PRO A 449 -52.93 -9.32 -37.53
C PRO A 449 -52.08 -9.99 -36.45
N GLU A 450 -51.27 -9.22 -35.74
CA GLU A 450 -50.77 -9.68 -34.45
C GLU A 450 -51.94 -9.63 -33.48
N THR A 451 -52.58 -10.79 -33.31
CA THR A 451 -53.61 -10.99 -32.30
C THR A 451 -52.90 -11.18 -30.96
N PHE A 452 -52.85 -10.13 -30.16
CA PHE A 452 -52.36 -10.25 -28.78
C PHE A 452 -53.51 -10.68 -27.88
N ILE A 453 -53.31 -11.83 -27.23
CA ILE A 453 -54.24 -12.39 -26.26
C ILE A 453 -53.60 -12.21 -24.89
N TYR A 454 -54.01 -11.17 -24.16
CA TYR A 454 -53.59 -10.99 -22.77
C TYR A 454 -54.65 -11.62 -21.87
N THR A 455 -54.27 -12.61 -21.06
CA THR A 455 -55.14 -13.17 -20.01
C THR A 455 -54.68 -12.59 -18.70
N PHE A 456 -55.51 -11.76 -18.07
CA PHE A 456 -55.25 -11.24 -16.74
C PHE A 456 -55.34 -12.39 -15.75
N ASN A 457 -54.20 -12.82 -15.24
CA ASN A 457 -54.11 -13.66 -14.07
C ASN A 457 -53.58 -12.76 -12.96
N GLU A 458 -54.29 -12.68 -11.85
CA GLU A 458 -53.79 -12.03 -10.64
C GLU A 458 -52.63 -12.87 -10.09
N GLU A 459 -51.44 -12.75 -10.68
CA GLU A 459 -50.20 -13.02 -9.95
C GLU A 459 -49.97 -11.82 -9.04
N GLU A 460 -50.04 -12.05 -7.72
CA GLU A 460 -49.67 -11.06 -6.72
C GLU A 460 -48.31 -10.44 -7.12
N PRO A 461 -48.22 -9.13 -7.38
CA PRO A 461 -46.92 -8.49 -7.45
C PRO A 461 -46.25 -8.67 -6.09
N GLU A 462 -45.09 -9.31 -6.08
CA GLU A 462 -44.24 -9.42 -4.89
C GLU A 462 -44.10 -8.00 -4.29
N PRO A 463 -44.55 -7.79 -3.04
CA PRO A 463 -44.62 -6.44 -2.47
C PRO A 463 -43.22 -5.85 -2.38
N VAL A 464 -42.98 -4.74 -3.07
CA VAL A 464 -41.78 -3.92 -2.81
C VAL A 464 -41.83 -3.53 -1.33
N PRO A 465 -40.83 -3.92 -0.53
CA PRO A 465 -40.88 -3.67 0.89
C PRO A 465 -40.87 -2.18 1.18
N ALA A 466 -41.64 -1.75 2.19
CA ALA A 466 -41.80 -0.34 2.54
C ALA A 466 -40.50 0.36 2.97
N ALA A 467 -39.47 -0.40 3.31
CA ALA A 467 -38.13 0.10 3.65
C ALA A 467 -37.09 -1.01 3.46
N TRP A 468 -35.85 -0.58 3.17
CA TRP A 468 -34.67 -1.44 3.13
C TRP A 468 -33.78 -1.14 4.34
N TYR A 469 -33.08 -2.16 4.83
CA TYR A 469 -32.24 -2.07 6.01
C TYR A 469 -30.87 -2.67 5.76
N ILE A 470 -29.84 -2.07 6.37
CA ILE A 470 -28.50 -2.65 6.45
C ILE A 470 -28.34 -3.36 7.79
N ALA A 471 -27.83 -4.59 7.75
CA ALA A 471 -27.52 -5.41 8.91
C ALA A 471 -26.09 -5.92 8.80
N GLY A 472 -25.26 -5.68 9.80
CA GLY A 472 -23.85 -6.00 9.74
C GLY A 472 -23.15 -5.86 11.09
N ASN A 473 -21.86 -6.14 11.13
CA ASN A 473 -21.00 -5.96 12.30
C ASN A 473 -19.58 -5.57 11.84
N GLY A 474 -18.76 -5.12 12.78
CA GLY A 474 -17.36 -4.81 12.48
C GLY A 474 -16.50 -4.73 13.73
N ASP A 475 -15.19 -4.64 13.54
CA ASP A 475 -14.21 -4.66 14.65
C ASP A 475 -14.49 -3.57 15.70
N VAL A 476 -15.06 -2.44 15.28
CA VAL A 476 -15.55 -1.38 16.16
C VAL A 476 -17.06 -1.20 15.96
N ASP A 477 -17.84 -2.10 16.57
CA ASP A 477 -19.30 -2.18 16.40
C ASP A 477 -20.00 -0.82 16.58
N ALA A 478 -19.58 0.01 17.54
CA ALA A 478 -20.24 1.29 17.86
C ALA A 478 -20.31 2.31 16.70
N ALA A 479 -19.44 2.20 15.69
CA ALA A 479 -19.38 3.11 14.54
C ALA A 479 -20.02 2.54 13.26
N TRP A 480 -20.29 1.23 13.21
CA TRP A 480 -20.84 0.54 12.03
C TRP A 480 -22.29 0.12 12.26
N VAL A 481 -23.18 0.39 11.32
CA VAL A 481 -24.62 0.05 11.42
C VAL A 481 -25.22 0.54 12.76
N GLY A 482 -24.77 1.71 13.23
CA GLY A 482 -25.23 2.33 14.48
C GLY A 482 -25.00 1.51 15.75
N GLY A 483 -24.05 0.55 15.77
CA GLY A 483 -23.83 -0.33 16.93
C GLY A 483 -24.72 -1.56 16.96
N LEU A 484 -25.53 -1.80 15.93
CA LEU A 484 -26.52 -2.89 15.90
C LEU A 484 -25.98 -4.07 15.10
N SER A 485 -25.44 -5.06 15.81
CA SER A 485 -24.87 -6.28 15.22
C SER A 485 -25.96 -7.18 14.63
N TRP A 486 -25.98 -7.32 13.29
CA TRP A 486 -26.88 -8.20 12.53
C TRP A 486 -28.40 -8.03 12.78
N ASP A 487 -28.82 -6.84 13.22
CA ASP A 487 -30.25 -6.52 13.37
C ASP A 487 -30.89 -6.21 12.00
N VAL A 488 -31.79 -7.08 11.55
CA VAL A 488 -32.46 -6.99 10.24
C VAL A 488 -33.27 -5.73 10.03
N ALA A 489 -33.70 -5.07 11.09
CA ALA A 489 -34.49 -3.83 11.02
C ALA A 489 -33.81 -2.68 11.76
N GLY A 490 -32.49 -2.79 12.00
CA GLY A 490 -31.74 -1.86 12.84
C GLY A 490 -31.57 -0.49 12.20
N VAL A 491 -31.00 -0.44 10.99
CA VAL A 491 -30.69 0.82 10.30
C VAL A 491 -31.33 0.83 8.91
N ALA A 492 -32.26 1.75 8.71
CA ALA A 492 -32.91 1.93 7.41
C ALA A 492 -31.99 2.67 6.43
N LEU A 493 -31.96 2.19 5.18
CA LEU A 493 -31.35 2.92 4.07
C LEU A 493 -32.21 4.13 3.70
N ALA A 494 -31.59 5.26 3.37
CA ALA A 494 -32.26 6.48 2.95
C ALA A 494 -32.73 6.36 1.50
N ASP A 495 -33.97 6.73 1.22
CA ASP A 495 -34.51 6.80 -0.16
C ASP A 495 -33.94 8.03 -0.88
N ASN A 496 -33.28 7.81 -2.02
CA ASN A 496 -32.67 8.87 -2.82
C ASN A 496 -33.67 9.54 -3.80
N GLY A 497 -34.89 9.01 -3.93
CA GLY A 497 -35.97 9.57 -4.75
C GLY A 497 -35.91 9.21 -6.24
N ASP A 498 -34.96 8.38 -6.65
CA ASP A 498 -34.78 7.86 -8.02
C ASP A 498 -34.97 6.34 -8.11
N GLY A 499 -35.43 5.72 -7.02
CA GLY A 499 -35.56 4.26 -6.90
C GLY A 499 -34.33 3.57 -6.29
N THR A 500 -33.27 4.31 -5.93
CA THR A 500 -32.12 3.80 -5.19
C THR A 500 -32.18 4.17 -3.70
N TYR A 501 -31.47 3.39 -2.88
CA TYR A 501 -31.42 3.56 -1.42
C TYR A 501 -29.97 3.61 -0.94
N GLY A 502 -29.61 4.64 -0.17
CA GLY A 502 -28.25 4.91 0.27
C GLY A 502 -28.01 4.74 1.78
N TYR A 503 -26.81 4.32 2.15
CA TYR A 503 -26.29 4.37 3.52
C TYR A 503 -24.86 4.92 3.49
N GLU A 504 -24.59 5.90 4.33
CA GLU A 504 -23.27 6.52 4.46
C GLU A 504 -22.88 6.59 5.93
N THR A 505 -21.66 6.16 6.26
CA THR A 505 -21.11 6.28 7.61
C THR A 505 -19.60 6.38 7.58
N THR A 506 -19.02 7.00 8.61
CA THR A 506 -17.57 7.03 8.81
C THR A 506 -17.19 5.96 9.82
N VAL A 507 -16.21 5.12 9.46
CA VAL A 507 -15.69 4.03 10.29
C VAL A 507 -14.17 4.14 10.44
N PRO A 508 -13.60 3.78 11.61
CA PRO A 508 -12.15 3.71 11.82
C PRO A 508 -11.51 2.54 11.04
N ALA A 509 -10.19 2.39 11.11
CA ALA A 509 -9.52 1.21 10.56
C ALA A 509 -10.10 -0.09 11.16
N GLY A 510 -10.31 -1.09 10.33
CA GLY A 510 -10.92 -2.35 10.75
C GLY A 510 -11.58 -3.12 9.60
N THR A 511 -12.11 -4.28 9.97
CA THR A 511 -12.87 -5.17 9.10
C THR A 511 -14.36 -5.06 9.42
N TYR A 512 -15.16 -4.97 8.38
CA TYR A 512 -16.60 -4.76 8.45
C TYR A 512 -17.31 -5.75 7.54
N GLN A 513 -18.48 -6.20 7.97
CA GLN A 513 -19.36 -7.03 7.16
C GLN A 513 -20.77 -6.51 7.17
N PHE A 514 -21.50 -6.74 6.08
CA PHE A 514 -22.93 -6.45 6.02
C PHE A 514 -23.71 -7.30 5.01
N LYS A 515 -25.02 -7.20 5.15
CA LYS A 515 -26.05 -7.55 4.17
C LYS A 515 -27.14 -6.48 4.16
N ILE A 516 -27.91 -6.47 3.09
CA ILE A 516 -29.11 -5.65 2.98
C ILE A 516 -30.34 -6.55 3.03
N THR A 517 -31.35 -6.14 3.79
CA THR A 517 -32.59 -6.87 3.96
C THR A 517 -33.82 -5.99 3.82
N ASN A 518 -34.98 -6.62 3.65
CA ASN A 518 -36.28 -5.96 3.70
C ASN A 518 -36.89 -5.91 5.12
N GLY A 519 -36.06 -6.03 6.17
CA GLY A 519 -36.51 -6.12 7.56
C GLY A 519 -36.69 -7.56 8.06
N LYS A 520 -36.44 -8.57 7.22
CA LYS A 520 -36.52 -10.01 7.55
C LYS A 520 -35.40 -10.78 6.87
N TRP A 521 -34.80 -11.73 7.57
CA TRP A 521 -33.93 -12.72 6.94
C TRP A 521 -34.76 -13.70 6.09
N TYR A 522 -34.31 -14.00 4.87
CA TYR A 522 -34.88 -15.09 4.10
C TYR A 522 -34.65 -16.44 4.79
N ASP A 523 -35.73 -17.16 5.10
CA ASP A 523 -35.73 -18.58 5.46
C ASP A 523 -36.85 -19.27 4.67
N PRO A 524 -36.53 -20.22 3.77
CA PRO A 524 -37.51 -20.88 2.92
C PRO A 524 -38.61 -21.63 3.69
N ASN A 525 -38.42 -21.91 4.98
CA ASN A 525 -39.38 -22.63 5.80
C ASN A 525 -40.17 -21.74 6.76
N THR A 526 -39.66 -20.56 7.13
CA THR A 526 -40.25 -19.73 8.19
C THR A 526 -40.52 -18.28 7.78
N THR A 527 -39.70 -17.71 6.88
CA THR A 527 -39.81 -16.35 6.35
C THR A 527 -39.45 -16.33 4.86
N PRO A 528 -40.28 -16.96 4.01
CA PRO A 528 -40.02 -17.05 2.57
C PRO A 528 -40.11 -15.68 1.86
N ASP A 529 -40.69 -14.68 2.52
CA ASP A 529 -40.79 -13.28 2.08
C ASP A 529 -39.60 -12.41 2.50
N GLY A 530 -38.61 -12.97 3.21
CA GLY A 530 -37.37 -12.25 3.55
C GLY A 530 -36.47 -12.07 2.33
N ILE A 531 -35.73 -10.97 2.27
CA ILE A 531 -34.77 -10.70 1.19
C ILE A 531 -33.38 -10.50 1.80
N ASN A 532 -32.36 -11.13 1.20
CA ASN A 532 -30.98 -11.05 1.64
C ASN A 532 -30.07 -10.71 0.45
N TYR A 533 -29.72 -9.44 0.28
CA TYR A 533 -28.69 -9.05 -0.67
C TYR A 533 -27.32 -8.98 0.01
N GLY A 534 -26.32 -9.56 -0.65
CA GLY A 534 -25.01 -9.83 -0.07
C GLY A 534 -23.87 -9.76 -1.08
N TYR A 535 -22.78 -10.48 -0.81
CA TYR A 535 -21.58 -10.49 -1.65
C TYR A 535 -21.85 -10.74 -3.14
N THR A 536 -22.71 -11.71 -3.46
CA THR A 536 -23.07 -12.05 -4.84
C THR A 536 -23.85 -10.96 -5.56
N ASN A 537 -24.34 -9.95 -4.84
CA ASN A 537 -25.15 -8.87 -5.39
C ASN A 537 -24.37 -7.56 -5.56
N VAL A 538 -23.06 -7.56 -5.32
CA VAL A 538 -22.23 -6.36 -5.49
C VAL A 538 -21.84 -6.21 -6.96
N ASP A 539 -22.10 -5.03 -7.52
CA ASP A 539 -21.58 -4.63 -8.83
C ASP A 539 -20.06 -4.38 -8.71
N ALA A 540 -19.27 -5.35 -9.17
CA ALA A 540 -17.82 -5.29 -9.09
C ALA A 540 -17.19 -4.21 -9.99
N ALA A 541 -17.89 -3.78 -11.05
CA ALA A 541 -17.39 -2.76 -11.97
C ALA A 541 -17.61 -1.35 -11.41
N ALA A 542 -18.73 -1.13 -10.70
CA ALA A 542 -19.07 0.16 -10.10
C ALA A 542 -18.55 0.34 -8.65
N SER A 543 -18.12 -0.74 -7.99
CA SER A 543 -17.64 -0.72 -6.59
C SER A 543 -16.12 -0.58 -6.48
N ASN A 544 -15.63 -0.06 -5.37
CA ASN A 544 -14.20 -0.15 -5.04
C ASN A 544 -13.80 -1.63 -4.89
N SER A 545 -12.63 -2.01 -5.42
CA SER A 545 -12.10 -3.39 -5.32
C SER A 545 -11.51 -3.69 -3.93
N GLY A 546 -11.44 -4.97 -3.56
CA GLY A 546 -10.83 -5.45 -2.31
C GLY A 546 -11.80 -5.95 -1.23
N TYR A 547 -13.10 -6.00 -1.50
CA TYR A 547 -14.08 -6.71 -0.68
C TYR A 547 -14.11 -8.22 -1.03
N VAL A 548 -14.53 -9.06 -0.08
CA VAL A 548 -14.54 -10.52 -0.18
C VAL A 548 -15.84 -11.11 0.41
N ASP A 549 -16.10 -12.39 0.17
CA ASP A 549 -17.19 -13.12 0.83
C ASP A 549 -16.77 -13.45 2.28
N GLY A 550 -17.43 -12.81 3.25
CA GLY A 550 -17.24 -13.06 4.69
C GLY A 550 -17.84 -14.39 5.18
N GLY A 551 -18.42 -15.17 4.28
CA GLY A 551 -19.14 -16.41 4.58
C GLY A 551 -20.65 -16.18 4.67
N GLY A 552 -21.42 -17.14 4.17
CA GLY A 552 -22.88 -17.06 4.18
C GLY A 552 -23.45 -15.95 3.29
N ASN A 553 -22.73 -15.49 2.26
CA ASN A 553 -23.06 -14.37 1.37
C ASN A 553 -22.97 -12.99 2.05
N ASN A 554 -22.03 -12.79 2.98
CA ASN A 554 -21.79 -11.49 3.60
C ASN A 554 -20.82 -10.68 2.75
N VAL A 555 -21.11 -9.40 2.50
CA VAL A 555 -20.10 -8.50 1.93
C VAL A 555 -19.13 -8.17 3.06
N MET A 556 -17.86 -8.59 2.96
CA MET A 556 -16.80 -8.26 3.90
C MET A 556 -15.78 -7.33 3.24
N PHE A 557 -15.40 -6.27 3.93
CA PHE A 557 -14.34 -5.37 3.46
C PHE A 557 -13.51 -4.87 4.63
N THR A 558 -12.30 -4.43 4.32
CA THR A 558 -11.33 -3.96 5.31
C THR A 558 -10.77 -2.62 4.87
N ILE A 559 -10.63 -1.69 5.82
CA ILE A 559 -10.08 -0.35 5.60
C ILE A 559 -8.87 -0.11 6.51
N ALA A 560 -7.83 0.49 5.96
CA ALA A 560 -6.54 0.69 6.63
C ALA A 560 -6.48 1.95 7.51
N SER A 561 -7.43 2.87 7.36
CA SER A 561 -7.53 4.12 8.14
C SER A 561 -8.99 4.60 8.12
N GLU A 562 -9.32 5.59 8.95
CA GLU A 562 -10.68 6.17 9.00
C GLU A 562 -11.18 6.53 7.60
N ALA A 563 -12.35 6.01 7.24
CA ALA A 563 -12.91 6.16 5.91
C ALA A 563 -14.42 6.36 5.96
N THR A 564 -14.94 7.12 5.00
CA THR A 564 -16.38 7.20 4.75
C THR A 564 -16.76 6.09 3.79
N ILE A 565 -17.69 5.24 4.23
CA ILE A 565 -18.24 4.13 3.45
C ILE A 565 -19.60 4.55 2.93
N THR A 566 -19.80 4.37 1.63
CA THR A 566 -21.07 4.64 0.95
C THR A 566 -21.57 3.33 0.34
N ILE A 567 -22.78 2.93 0.71
CA ILE A 567 -23.48 1.76 0.17
C ILE A 567 -24.73 2.25 -0.53
N THR A 568 -24.90 1.86 -1.80
CA THR A 568 -26.10 2.16 -2.59
C THR A 568 -26.75 0.87 -3.06
N LEU A 569 -28.06 0.75 -2.85
CA LEU A 569 -28.90 -0.35 -3.32
C LEU A 569 -29.78 0.14 -4.48
N ASN A 570 -29.75 -0.58 -5.60
CA ASN A 570 -30.74 -0.48 -6.67
C ASN A 570 -31.55 -1.80 -6.76
N PRO A 571 -32.72 -1.90 -6.12
CA PRO A 571 -33.51 -3.14 -6.13
C PRO A 571 -34.10 -3.45 -7.52
N ALA A 572 -34.30 -2.43 -8.37
CA ALA A 572 -34.94 -2.55 -9.67
C ALA A 572 -33.98 -2.92 -10.82
N ALA A 573 -32.67 -3.03 -10.57
CA ALA A 573 -31.71 -3.47 -11.60
C ALA A 573 -32.15 -4.81 -12.22
N MET A 574 -32.01 -5.00 -13.52
CA MET A 574 -32.51 -6.23 -14.17
C MET A 574 -31.58 -7.45 -13.99
N ASP A 575 -30.36 -7.23 -13.50
CA ASP A 575 -29.35 -8.24 -13.19
C ASP A 575 -29.21 -8.46 -11.67
N ASP A 576 -28.36 -9.41 -11.28
CA ASP A 576 -28.10 -9.75 -9.87
C ASP A 576 -27.26 -8.68 -9.13
N ALA A 577 -26.74 -7.67 -9.86
CA ALA A 577 -25.87 -6.60 -9.36
C ALA A 577 -26.70 -5.45 -8.76
N LYS A 578 -27.09 -5.61 -7.50
CA LYS A 578 -27.98 -4.68 -6.78
C LYS A 578 -27.24 -3.65 -5.92
N ILE A 579 -25.98 -3.90 -5.55
CA ILE A 579 -25.25 -3.15 -4.53
C ILE A 579 -24.02 -2.48 -5.14
N ILE A 580 -23.85 -1.18 -4.90
CA ILE A 580 -22.60 -0.44 -5.15
C ILE A 580 -21.97 -0.12 -3.79
N LEU A 581 -20.72 -0.56 -3.60
CA LEU A 581 -19.94 -0.33 -2.39
C LEU A 581 -18.74 0.57 -2.69
N ALA A 582 -18.69 1.73 -2.03
CA ALA A 582 -17.62 2.71 -2.20
C ALA A 582 -17.02 3.14 -0.86
N SER A 583 -15.77 3.59 -0.91
CA SER A 583 -15.04 4.11 0.25
C SER A 583 -14.09 5.23 -0.17
N THR A 584 -13.86 6.19 0.73
CA THR A 584 -12.87 7.26 0.53
C THR A 584 -11.41 6.77 0.52
N VAL A 585 -11.18 5.53 0.98
CA VAL A 585 -9.90 4.80 0.90
C VAL A 585 -10.12 3.43 0.25
N GLY A 586 -9.12 2.87 -0.43
CA GLY A 586 -9.25 1.54 -1.05
C GLY A 586 -9.52 0.43 -0.01
N PHE A 587 -10.25 -0.62 -0.41
CA PHE A 587 -10.39 -1.83 0.40
C PHE A 587 -9.16 -2.72 0.22
N GLY A 588 -8.70 -3.37 1.28
CA GLY A 588 -7.49 -4.20 1.23
C GLY A 588 -7.04 -4.67 2.62
N GLU A 589 -5.95 -5.45 2.67
CA GLU A 589 -5.47 -6.09 3.91
C GLU A 589 -5.43 -5.11 5.09
N ALA A 590 -5.96 -5.58 6.23
CA ALA A 590 -5.96 -4.82 7.47
C ALA A 590 -4.51 -4.43 7.79
N VAL A 591 -4.25 -3.14 7.94
CA VAL A 591 -3.07 -2.72 8.67
C VAL A 591 -3.31 -3.16 10.11
N VAL A 592 -2.48 -4.10 10.59
CA VAL A 592 -2.47 -4.41 12.02
C VAL A 592 -1.76 -3.24 12.70
N ASP A 593 -2.54 -2.28 13.16
CA ASP A 593 -2.04 -1.09 13.84
C ASP A 593 -1.97 -1.28 15.36
N ARG A 594 -2.57 -2.37 15.87
CA ARG A 594 -2.67 -2.65 17.30
C ARG A 594 -2.73 -4.14 17.58
N TRP A 595 -2.04 -4.56 18.64
CA TRP A 595 -2.21 -5.88 19.25
C TRP A 595 -2.69 -5.72 20.68
N THR A 596 -3.57 -6.62 21.14
CA THR A 596 -4.14 -6.57 22.49
C THR A 596 -4.09 -7.94 23.15
N LEU A 597 -3.66 -8.00 24.43
CA LEU A 597 -3.66 -9.23 25.22
C LEU A 597 -5.07 -9.57 25.72
N ALA A 598 -5.41 -10.86 25.67
CA ALA A 598 -6.59 -11.41 26.33
C ALA A 598 -6.25 -12.75 27.00
N GLY A 599 -6.80 -13.01 28.18
CA GLY A 599 -6.52 -14.25 28.91
C GLY A 599 -7.36 -14.46 30.17
N ASP A 600 -6.88 -15.37 31.02
CA ASP A 600 -7.59 -15.85 32.20
C ASP A 600 -7.61 -14.86 33.39
N VAL A 601 -8.69 -14.95 34.17
CA VAL A 601 -8.82 -14.32 35.48
C VAL A 601 -8.05 -15.11 36.56
N PRO A 602 -7.55 -14.46 37.63
CA PRO A 602 -7.75 -13.06 38.02
C PRO A 602 -6.76 -12.07 37.41
N PHE A 603 -5.79 -12.50 36.62
CA PHE A 603 -4.81 -11.57 36.05
C PHE A 603 -5.45 -10.58 35.07
N PHE A 604 -6.30 -11.06 34.16
CA PHE A 604 -7.07 -10.22 33.23
C PHE A 604 -8.46 -9.87 33.79
N ALA A 605 -8.56 -9.48 35.07
CA ALA A 605 -9.83 -9.27 35.79
C ALA A 605 -10.78 -8.22 35.17
N GLY A 606 -10.29 -7.29 34.35
CA GLY A 606 -11.09 -6.27 33.66
C GLY A 606 -11.81 -6.78 32.41
N SER A 607 -11.32 -7.85 31.77
CA SER A 607 -11.82 -8.33 30.48
C SER A 607 -11.41 -9.79 30.23
N ALA A 608 -12.00 -10.74 30.96
CA ALA A 608 -11.74 -12.17 30.77
C ALA A 608 -11.94 -12.57 29.28
N TRP A 609 -10.86 -12.91 28.58
CA TRP A 609 -10.84 -13.16 27.13
C TRP A 609 -11.46 -12.04 26.25
N GLY A 610 -11.59 -10.84 26.80
CA GLY A 610 -12.09 -9.65 26.10
C GLY A 610 -10.97 -8.64 25.85
N PHE A 611 -11.21 -7.76 24.89
CA PHE A 611 -10.26 -6.73 24.46
C PHE A 611 -10.49 -5.43 25.25
N ASP A 612 -9.60 -5.17 26.20
CA ASP A 612 -9.56 -3.91 26.96
C ASP A 612 -8.36 -3.10 26.46
N ALA A 613 -8.58 -1.81 26.19
CA ALA A 613 -7.52 -0.89 25.79
C ALA A 613 -6.38 -0.81 26.83
N GLY A 614 -6.69 -1.10 28.10
CA GLY A 614 -5.70 -1.26 29.17
C GLY A 614 -4.69 -2.39 28.93
N ASN A 615 -4.97 -3.33 28.03
CA ASN A 615 -4.13 -4.48 27.66
C ASN A 615 -3.48 -4.35 26.27
N ASP A 616 -3.61 -3.20 25.62
CA ASP A 616 -2.99 -2.93 24.31
C ASP A 616 -1.46 -2.92 24.45
N LEU A 617 -0.79 -3.64 23.55
CA LEU A 617 0.66 -3.67 23.42
C LEU A 617 1.13 -2.43 22.65
N VAL A 618 2.35 -2.00 22.96
CA VAL A 618 3.04 -0.90 22.28
C VAL A 618 4.17 -1.47 21.44
N GLU A 619 4.30 -1.06 20.18
CA GLU A 619 5.43 -1.44 19.34
C GLU A 619 6.73 -0.81 19.88
N THR A 620 7.69 -1.65 20.25
CA THR A 620 8.98 -1.22 20.82
C THR A 620 10.15 -1.37 19.85
N ALA A 621 9.97 -2.18 18.81
CA ALA A 621 10.82 -2.31 17.63
C ALA A 621 9.94 -2.84 16.47
N PRO A 622 10.36 -2.71 15.19
CA PRO A 622 9.57 -3.21 14.06
C PRO A 622 9.13 -4.67 14.28
N GLY A 623 7.81 -4.89 14.30
CA GLY A 623 7.22 -6.21 14.50
C GLY A 623 7.24 -6.74 15.94
N VAL A 624 7.82 -6.00 16.90
CA VAL A 624 7.93 -6.40 18.31
C VAL A 624 7.05 -5.51 19.17
N TRP A 625 6.05 -6.13 19.78
CA TRP A 625 5.01 -5.48 20.56
C TRP A 625 5.15 -5.86 22.03
N THR A 626 5.03 -4.89 22.94
CA THR A 626 5.29 -5.11 24.36
C THR A 626 4.20 -4.51 25.25
N LYS A 627 3.80 -5.23 26.28
CA LYS A 627 3.00 -4.71 27.39
C LYS A 627 3.75 -4.86 28.70
N VAL A 628 3.90 -3.75 29.43
CA VAL A 628 4.45 -3.75 30.78
C VAL A 628 3.34 -3.43 31.78
N TYR A 629 3.15 -4.29 32.76
CA TYR A 629 2.36 -4.04 33.96
C TYR A 629 3.31 -3.75 35.10
N GLU A 630 3.29 -2.51 35.59
CA GLU A 630 4.16 -2.09 36.69
C GLU A 630 3.51 -2.34 38.04
N ASN A 631 4.32 -2.73 39.03
CA ASN A 631 3.91 -2.88 40.43
C ASN A 631 2.69 -3.81 40.64
N VAL A 632 2.62 -4.91 39.90
CA VAL A 632 1.58 -5.92 40.06
C VAL A 632 1.77 -6.65 41.37
N GLU A 633 0.77 -6.58 42.24
CA GLU A 633 0.74 -7.33 43.50
C GLU A 633 0.36 -8.79 43.25
N VAL A 634 1.34 -9.69 43.33
CA VAL A 634 1.14 -11.13 43.29
C VAL A 634 0.78 -11.62 44.69
N THR A 635 -0.48 -11.95 44.89
CA THR A 635 -0.99 -12.49 46.16
C THR A 635 -0.68 -13.98 46.33
N SER A 636 -0.85 -14.52 47.55
CA SER A 636 -0.68 -15.95 47.82
C SER A 636 -1.56 -16.87 46.96
N ASP A 637 -2.70 -16.36 46.49
CA ASP A 637 -3.66 -17.11 45.68
C ASP A 637 -3.31 -17.08 44.18
N MET A 638 -2.40 -16.19 43.79
CA MET A 638 -1.87 -16.06 42.42
C MET A 638 -0.48 -16.71 42.29
N ALA A 639 0.29 -16.74 43.37
CA ALA A 639 1.66 -17.24 43.36
C ALA A 639 1.74 -18.70 42.89
N GLY A 640 2.60 -18.96 41.90
CA GLY A 640 2.82 -20.28 41.30
C GLY A 640 1.71 -20.80 40.38
N GLN A 641 0.65 -20.02 40.15
CA GLN A 641 -0.46 -20.43 39.28
C GLN A 641 -0.15 -20.19 37.80
N THR A 642 -0.70 -21.06 36.95
CA THR A 642 -0.58 -20.96 35.49
C THR A 642 -1.86 -20.41 34.88
N TYR A 643 -1.72 -19.43 33.98
CA TYR A 643 -2.80 -18.75 33.28
C TYR A 643 -2.64 -18.91 31.77
N GLN A 644 -3.75 -18.93 31.05
CA GLN A 644 -3.77 -18.91 29.59
C GLN A 644 -3.95 -17.50 29.04
N TYR A 645 -3.37 -17.24 27.88
CA TYR A 645 -3.49 -15.96 27.17
C TYR A 645 -3.23 -16.10 25.67
N LYS A 646 -3.64 -15.09 24.91
CA LYS A 646 -3.31 -14.90 23.49
C LYS A 646 -3.31 -13.41 23.15
N VAL A 647 -2.85 -13.09 21.94
CA VAL A 647 -2.97 -11.75 21.36
C VAL A 647 -3.94 -11.78 20.19
N GLY A 648 -4.71 -10.70 20.05
CA GLY A 648 -5.56 -10.45 18.88
C GLY A 648 -5.19 -9.11 18.25
N ALA A 649 -5.27 -9.05 16.93
CA ALA A 649 -5.04 -7.84 16.15
C ALA A 649 -6.28 -6.93 16.16
N ASN A 650 -6.03 -5.63 16.20
CA ASN A 650 -7.01 -4.54 16.08
C ASN A 650 -8.19 -4.63 17.06
N GLY A 651 -8.03 -5.33 18.19
CA GLY A 651 -9.08 -5.51 19.20
C GLY A 651 -10.06 -6.64 18.91
N GLY A 652 -9.67 -7.59 18.05
CA GLY A 652 -10.44 -8.78 17.70
C GLY A 652 -9.55 -10.02 17.52
N PHE A 653 -10.17 -11.20 17.45
CA PHE A 653 -9.46 -12.44 17.06
C PHE A 653 -9.65 -12.79 15.59
N ASP A 654 -10.53 -12.05 14.90
CA ASP A 654 -11.00 -12.35 13.56
C ASP A 654 -10.07 -11.77 12.46
N VAL A 655 -9.38 -10.67 12.76
CA VAL A 655 -8.37 -10.07 11.86
C VAL A 655 -7.10 -10.91 11.85
N ASP A 656 -6.49 -11.09 13.02
CA ASP A 656 -5.35 -11.97 13.23
C ASP A 656 -5.26 -12.30 14.71
N GLN A 657 -4.74 -13.48 15.06
CA GLN A 657 -4.51 -13.88 16.44
C GLN A 657 -3.32 -14.81 16.55
N TYR A 658 -2.67 -14.77 17.71
CA TYR A 658 -1.60 -15.70 18.02
C TYR A 658 -1.68 -16.21 19.47
N PRO A 659 -1.60 -17.53 19.70
CA PRO A 659 -1.51 -18.60 18.69
C PRO A 659 -2.79 -18.73 17.84
N ALA A 660 -2.66 -19.16 16.59
CA ALA A 660 -3.81 -19.35 15.69
C ALA A 660 -4.75 -20.49 16.15
N GLN A 661 -4.24 -21.44 16.93
CA GLN A 661 -5.02 -22.49 17.58
C GLN A 661 -4.58 -22.70 19.02
N GLY A 662 -5.55 -22.86 19.92
CA GLY A 662 -5.30 -22.99 21.35
C GLY A 662 -4.84 -21.67 21.97
N ASN A 663 -4.28 -21.76 23.18
CA ASN A 663 -3.88 -20.60 23.98
C ASN A 663 -2.43 -20.79 24.45
N ASN A 664 -1.69 -19.70 24.57
CA ASN A 664 -0.38 -19.73 25.23
C ASN A 664 -0.56 -19.76 26.75
N THR A 665 0.47 -20.17 27.50
CA THR A 665 0.41 -20.17 28.97
C THR A 665 1.59 -19.44 29.60
N PHE A 666 1.37 -18.82 30.75
CA PHE A 666 2.43 -18.29 31.62
C PHE A 666 2.18 -18.68 33.07
N THR A 667 3.23 -18.73 33.87
CA THR A 667 3.16 -19.10 35.29
C THR A 667 3.67 -17.96 36.15
N MET A 668 2.89 -17.57 37.15
CA MET A 668 3.28 -16.55 38.12
C MET A 668 4.46 -17.02 39.00
N PRO A 669 5.29 -16.09 39.51
CA PRO A 669 6.31 -16.41 40.50
C PRO A 669 5.74 -17.16 41.70
N ALA A 670 6.50 -18.09 42.26
CA ALA A 670 6.08 -18.87 43.43
C ALA A 670 6.10 -18.05 44.74
N GLU A 671 6.72 -16.88 44.74
CA GLU A 671 6.80 -15.96 45.86
C GLU A 671 5.78 -14.83 45.68
N ALA A 672 5.07 -14.48 46.76
CA ALA A 672 4.16 -13.34 46.77
C ALA A 672 4.97 -12.03 46.93
N GLY A 673 4.57 -10.98 46.23
CA GLY A 673 5.29 -9.70 46.22
C GLY A 673 4.85 -8.76 45.09
N SER A 674 5.51 -7.62 44.97
CA SER A 674 5.29 -6.66 43.88
C SER A 674 6.24 -6.94 42.72
N TYR A 675 5.70 -7.03 41.50
CA TYR A 675 6.46 -7.39 40.30
C TYR A 675 6.17 -6.43 39.15
N ASN A 676 7.17 -6.23 38.29
CA ASN A 676 6.97 -5.73 36.94
C ASN A 676 6.84 -6.92 36.00
N ILE A 677 5.73 -6.98 35.27
CA ILE A 677 5.39 -8.09 34.38
C ILE A 677 5.38 -7.59 32.94
N THR A 678 6.15 -8.24 32.08
CA THR A 678 6.29 -7.88 30.67
C THR A 678 5.81 -9.02 29.79
N PHE A 679 4.92 -8.71 28.85
CA PHE A 679 4.55 -9.59 27.76
C PHE A 679 5.12 -9.04 26.46
N THR A 680 5.69 -9.91 25.64
CA THR A 680 6.26 -9.55 24.34
C THR A 680 5.64 -10.41 23.26
N PHE A 681 5.23 -9.80 22.15
CA PHE A 681 4.75 -10.49 20.97
C PHE A 681 5.60 -10.10 19.78
N ASN A 682 6.23 -11.10 19.13
CA ASN A 682 6.87 -10.91 17.84
C ASN A 682 5.87 -11.28 16.74
N ALA A 683 5.41 -10.27 16.01
CA ALA A 683 4.42 -10.40 14.92
C ALA A 683 5.06 -10.81 13.59
N GLU A 684 6.37 -10.59 13.43
CA GLU A 684 7.13 -10.83 12.21
C GLU A 684 7.98 -12.11 12.29
N GLY A 685 8.19 -12.78 11.15
CA GLY A 685 8.96 -14.03 11.09
C GLY A 685 8.30 -15.19 11.84
N GLU A 686 9.07 -15.91 12.66
CA GLU A 686 8.52 -16.96 13.54
C GLU A 686 7.82 -16.29 14.73
N ARG A 687 6.49 -16.17 14.62
CA ARG A 687 5.66 -15.54 15.65
C ARG A 687 5.85 -16.23 17.00
N THR A 688 6.08 -15.45 18.04
CA THR A 688 6.31 -15.94 19.41
C THR A 688 5.70 -15.03 20.45
N LEU A 689 5.29 -15.61 21.58
CA LEU A 689 4.87 -14.89 22.78
C LEU A 689 5.86 -15.12 23.91
N GLY A 690 6.42 -14.03 24.43
CA GLY A 690 7.30 -13.98 25.58
C GLY A 690 6.59 -13.48 26.83
N PHE A 691 7.03 -13.97 27.98
CA PHE A 691 6.61 -13.54 29.30
C PHE A 691 7.84 -13.40 30.20
N GLU A 692 7.98 -12.25 30.83
CA GLU A 692 9.01 -11.95 31.81
C GLU A 692 8.38 -11.36 33.08
N CYS A 693 8.92 -11.72 34.23
CA CYS A 693 8.45 -11.23 35.52
C CYS A 693 9.65 -10.92 36.42
N VAL A 694 9.78 -9.67 36.84
CA VAL A 694 10.90 -9.16 37.64
C VAL A 694 10.37 -8.65 38.97
N MET A 695 10.91 -9.17 40.08
CA MET A 695 10.54 -8.70 41.42
C MET A 695 11.01 -7.26 41.59
N ASN A 696 10.13 -6.39 42.10
CA ASN A 696 10.51 -5.05 42.47
C ASN A 696 11.38 -5.11 43.74
N GLU A 697 12.65 -4.75 43.62
CA GLU A 697 13.52 -4.54 44.77
C GLU A 697 12.91 -3.44 45.64
N PRO A 698 12.81 -3.63 46.98
CA PRO A 698 12.35 -2.57 47.85
C PRO A 698 13.30 -1.38 47.68
N THR A 699 12.80 -0.28 47.12
CA THR A 699 13.59 0.93 46.90
C THR A 699 14.19 1.38 48.24
N SER A 700 15.51 1.35 48.33
CA SER A 700 16.29 1.97 49.39
C SER A 700 15.94 3.45 49.50
N ILE A 701 15.59 3.93 50.70
CA ILE A 701 15.57 5.36 51.02
C ILE A 701 17.01 5.88 51.06
N ASP A 702 17.22 7.03 50.41
CA ASP A 702 18.49 7.77 50.31
C ASP A 702 19.16 8.03 51.67
N GLU A 703 20.50 7.98 51.71
CA GLU A 703 21.31 8.14 52.92
C GLU A 703 21.19 9.55 53.55
N ALA A 704 20.78 9.61 54.82
CA ALA A 704 21.16 10.68 55.75
C ALA A 704 21.23 10.19 57.21
N ALA A 705 22.45 10.05 57.72
CA ALA A 705 22.89 10.10 59.12
C ALA A 705 21.98 9.54 60.25
N ALA A 706 22.22 8.26 60.60
CA ALA A 706 22.22 7.62 61.93
C ALA A 706 21.08 7.90 62.96
N ALA A 707 20.17 6.93 63.09
CA ALA A 707 19.52 6.52 64.34
C ALA A 707 19.29 4.99 64.33
N VAL A 708 19.48 4.31 65.46
CA VAL A 708 19.48 2.84 65.56
C VAL A 708 18.14 2.36 66.12
N ILE A 709 17.25 1.89 65.25
CA ILE A 709 16.13 1.05 65.64
C ILE A 709 16.61 -0.41 65.55
N THR A 710 16.80 -1.06 66.69
CA THR A 710 17.12 -2.50 66.74
C THR A 710 15.90 -3.30 67.15
N ALA A 711 15.48 -4.21 66.27
CA ALA A 711 14.52 -5.27 66.56
C ALA A 711 15.28 -6.53 66.96
N ALA A 712 15.05 -7.00 68.18
CA ALA A 712 15.49 -8.32 68.65
C ALA A 712 14.38 -8.92 69.50
N ASP A 713 14.06 -10.19 69.27
CA ASP A 713 13.06 -10.96 70.04
C ASP A 713 11.66 -10.31 70.09
N GLY A 714 11.16 -9.81 68.95
CA GLY A 714 9.80 -9.25 68.82
C GLY A 714 9.57 -7.92 69.57
N ARG A 715 10.65 -7.25 70.02
CA ARG A 715 10.58 -5.96 70.73
C ARG A 715 11.36 -4.88 70.01
N ILE A 716 10.79 -3.69 69.98
CA ILE A 716 11.36 -2.49 69.37
C ILE A 716 11.78 -1.55 70.49
N TYR A 717 13.00 -1.02 70.42
CA TYR A 717 13.46 0.03 71.31
C TYR A 717 13.65 1.32 70.49
N CYS A 718 12.89 2.34 70.83
CA CYS A 718 12.97 3.68 70.26
C CYS A 718 13.14 4.68 71.41
N ASP A 719 14.05 5.64 71.25
CA ASP A 719 14.34 6.68 72.25
C ASP A 719 13.54 7.97 72.05
N LYS A 720 12.67 8.00 71.03
CA LYS A 720 11.73 9.10 70.72
C LYS A 720 10.28 8.60 70.81
N ASP A 721 9.33 9.54 70.89
CA ASP A 721 7.91 9.24 70.74
C ASP A 721 7.64 8.70 69.32
N PHE A 722 6.82 7.65 69.22
CA PHE A 722 6.53 6.98 67.95
C PHE A 722 5.05 6.65 67.79
N ILE A 723 4.64 6.44 66.55
CA ILE A 723 3.36 5.84 66.17
C ILE A 723 3.59 4.54 65.39
N ILE A 724 2.63 3.61 65.45
CA ILE A 724 2.61 2.39 64.65
C ILE A 724 1.52 2.55 63.62
N VAL A 725 1.85 2.35 62.35
CA VAL A 725 0.91 2.39 61.22
C VAL A 725 0.88 1.02 60.55
N ASN A 726 -0.32 0.56 60.18
CA ASN A 726 -0.44 -0.64 59.34
C ASN A 726 0.00 -0.32 57.91
N LEU A 727 0.16 -1.35 57.06
CA LEU A 727 0.60 -1.16 55.67
C LEU A 727 -0.40 -0.39 54.81
N ALA A 728 -1.63 -0.16 55.29
CA ALA A 728 -2.62 0.72 54.67
C ALA A 728 -2.52 2.17 55.18
N GLY A 729 -1.50 2.51 55.99
CA GLY A 729 -1.23 3.85 56.50
C GLY A 729 -2.10 4.30 57.68
N GLN A 730 -2.85 3.39 58.30
CA GLN A 730 -3.71 3.72 59.44
C GLN A 730 -2.96 3.62 60.76
N ASP A 731 -3.07 4.64 61.62
CA ASP A 731 -2.45 4.64 62.96
C ASP A 731 -3.14 3.60 63.87
N VAL A 732 -2.37 2.60 64.26
CA VAL A 732 -2.74 1.48 65.12
C VAL A 732 -1.90 1.44 66.40
N THR A 733 -1.26 2.55 66.78
CA THR A 733 -0.37 2.64 67.95
C THR A 733 -1.04 2.15 69.24
N ALA A 734 -2.36 2.35 69.37
CA ALA A 734 -3.14 1.93 70.53
C ALA A 734 -3.20 0.41 70.73
N ALA A 735 -2.89 -0.39 69.71
CA ALA A 735 -2.85 -1.86 69.77
C ALA A 735 -1.45 -2.42 70.07
N ASN A 736 -0.46 -1.55 70.35
CA ASN A 736 0.92 -1.94 70.66
C ASN A 736 0.98 -2.94 71.82
N GLY A 737 1.59 -4.11 71.57
CA GLY A 737 1.69 -5.25 72.50
C GLY A 737 0.84 -6.46 72.10
N ASP A 738 -0.21 -6.26 71.29
CA ASP A 738 -1.13 -7.30 70.83
C ASP A 738 -1.14 -7.46 69.28
N LEU A 739 -0.23 -6.77 68.59
CA LEU A 739 -0.09 -6.82 67.13
C LEU A 739 0.58 -8.12 66.67
N GLN A 740 0.09 -8.69 65.57
CA GLN A 740 0.73 -9.80 64.85
C GLN A 740 0.82 -9.47 63.36
N GLY A 741 1.96 -9.75 62.75
CA GLY A 741 2.25 -9.44 61.35
C GLY A 741 3.11 -8.19 61.16
N THR A 742 3.07 -7.62 59.96
CA THR A 742 3.97 -6.54 59.54
C THR A 742 3.38 -5.15 59.75
N TYR A 743 4.14 -4.27 60.39
CA TYR A 743 3.75 -2.88 60.63
C TYR A 743 4.91 -1.93 60.37
N LEU A 744 4.60 -0.64 60.24
CA LEU A 744 5.57 0.43 60.15
C LEU A 744 5.56 1.19 61.48
N VAL A 745 6.73 1.38 62.08
CA VAL A 745 6.90 2.24 63.26
C VAL A 745 7.53 3.54 62.81
N VAL A 746 6.86 4.64 63.11
CA VAL A 746 7.22 5.99 62.67
C VAL A 746 7.60 6.81 63.89
N ALA A 747 8.85 7.26 63.96
CA ALA A 747 9.39 8.06 65.06
C ALA A 747 10.04 9.34 64.51
N GLY A 748 9.28 10.44 64.52
CA GLY A 748 9.66 11.65 63.77
C GLY A 748 9.62 11.39 62.27
N ASP A 749 10.73 11.62 61.57
CA ASP A 749 10.86 11.40 60.12
C ASP A 749 11.39 9.99 59.78
N GLU A 750 11.66 9.16 60.79
CA GLU A 750 12.16 7.79 60.63
C GLU A 750 11.00 6.80 60.57
N VAL A 751 11.05 5.86 59.62
CA VAL A 751 10.06 4.78 59.48
C VAL A 751 10.78 3.45 59.39
N VAL A 752 10.41 2.50 60.25
CA VAL A 752 10.98 1.15 60.25
C VAL A 752 9.88 0.11 60.15
N LYS A 753 10.03 -0.79 59.17
CA LYS A 753 9.17 -1.94 59.00
C LYS A 753 9.56 -3.01 60.01
N VAL A 754 8.60 -3.42 60.83
CA VAL A 754 8.80 -4.43 61.86
C VAL A 754 7.79 -5.56 61.70
N MET A 755 8.32 -6.77 61.75
CA MET A 755 7.54 -8.00 61.89
C MET A 755 7.35 -8.28 63.38
N VAL A 756 6.09 -8.41 63.80
CA VAL A 756 5.73 -8.83 65.16
C VAL A 756 5.15 -10.24 65.06
N ASP A 757 5.82 -11.20 65.70
CA ASP A 757 5.46 -12.62 65.70
C ASP A 757 4.26 -12.94 66.62
#